data_AF-L1JEE4-F1
#
_entry.id   AF-L1JEE4-F1
#
_cell.length_a   1.000
_cell.length_b   1.000
_cell.length_c   1.000
_cell.angle_alpha   90.00
_cell.angle_beta   90.00
_cell.angle_gamma   90.00
#
_symmetry.space_group_name_H-M   'P 1'
#
loop_
_entity.id
_entity.type
_entity.pdbx_description
1 polymer ?
#
loop_
_entity_poly.entity_id
_entity_poly.type
_entity_poly.pdbx_seq_one_letter_code
_entity_poly.pdbx_strand_id
1 'polypeptide(L)'
;MTMSNTSQNDDIETASPVDARTEIALSTIIEVNHASFLDAFVRNYTQQPGNFMDLALKDRHVYRHDPLLSVFSWEPITSFMTSRAGQLIALLVAVPWLVVRIYEVAALRQQDFFFPSISSMHVILEPRAIPSNVSCGWDARLELLSWFFPPLALLMAGIGAALDRVQWVNKIFVFFGALDAACNMLIFLRLEVRGDYHKTMLGTPSFLFLLVAVKDVLLFPGPLLYSESSAIELGLLSNVVYACAAGAWLVSYQSIIVIIVLSMVLMLRRALVYRGERMIAGDRAAFCREWEGLADRSKEAIQHLSKQVREYTSTMAERVARADDETAEDAEARSSLRQLHTLYGSGRSLTETVQKGTFVVEQRSAAGPVNSLDQLYAHAVLIEPIFREKALGLAAEAKGMIPLRLSADDKREYVRLEDIRGDVILMRHVEWPRIKNVDRAIDKILRLCDGQTSRLLDVVRQCIVFERLEDLCECLERILGDPEIVVMRIKNRLDPSFDARTTGGYRDVAVNLRVVTERTRELGVAGHVCELRLGVMGMHVLSTRERRLRYRGVKQVLRYERAWWSKEKVCSKVENVSIQVSMSQVSESIESTQEGLSRAQGRMQTFEQCDDCPQSSFMKYKGKYPGGIMDEKLRNIVTGIQNTMTSSVIFSSNPVKNTLQKVTTQVVLLAVAGFLTYMYVASLNVSGFLENKATSVYVARLHIQEYRDQAPRASIPSASVSNFSLMLDSCNQRSPASTKTVNNTLYFFFAPPAEANGWHFSLNPDKQLAGYDPIAFNLSILERPVGSGEEVESVSGKAWKDWTSFSCRERPGMGVCKEGEAYRGARMYFNVQYLVFRILAILISIIQPLVCILAVVTARLGYRRVPKTMFASLFHVVGVFEIFFFAVGNETTGSGLIWGIGDLSFGMVIEFREQYMMTVLPFYSIFTSVGVSSLVTHGYKRVPDISNLGWSNFPLIAMWLYFTIGRKLHLHRAFKNVKSELLKYNDLWESLSSSQTSRLTLERIGQLVSQVQVPTRLAQSRVHDPDSPLEESSSPLEWMLRKSQGGSFSLRVPSKSVWPLSKDPRVVSLDQLYAQAVFADPIFRKKVQELAEESRGLFPALPSGSEGLVECIGWREAKEDEELQQRIRWAPMKSVDRAVEKLVRSYNNDVSRLLDVVRQCIVFEQLEDLCECLERILGDPEIVVMRIKNRLDPSFDARTTGGYRDVAVNLRVVTERTRELGVAGHVCELQLLVKGFMDLRTTEGHKRYVAYRNLRCE
;
A
#
# COMPACT_ATOMS: atom_id res chain seq x y z
N MET A 1 -35.50 -44.53 -52.03
CA MET A 1 -36.12 -44.00 -53.28
C MET A 1 -37.64 -44.04 -53.05
N THR A 2 -38.47 -43.40 -53.85
CA THR A 2 -39.77 -44.04 -54.16
C THR A 2 -39.52 -45.54 -54.32
N MET A 3 -40.37 -46.40 -53.77
CA MET A 3 -40.17 -47.84 -53.63
C MET A 3 -39.31 -48.31 -52.44
N SER A 4 -39.91 -49.35 -51.87
CA SER A 4 -39.36 -50.57 -51.27
C SER A 4 -38.74 -50.52 -49.87
N ASN A 5 -39.32 -51.43 -49.09
CA ASN A 5 -38.65 -52.41 -48.25
C ASN A 5 -38.62 -52.16 -46.73
N THR A 6 -39.44 -52.99 -46.05
CA THR A 6 -39.07 -53.95 -44.99
C THR A 6 -38.31 -53.40 -43.78
N SER A 7 -38.54 -53.80 -42.54
CA SER A 7 -39.30 -54.87 -41.92
C SER A 7 -39.00 -54.73 -40.42
N GLN A 8 -39.99 -55.05 -39.59
CA GLN A 8 -39.87 -55.90 -38.40
C GLN A 8 -38.50 -56.15 -37.73
N ASN A 9 -38.58 -56.08 -36.40
CA ASN A 9 -37.96 -56.93 -35.37
C ASN A 9 -36.85 -56.31 -34.49
N ASP A 10 -37.26 -56.09 -33.22
CA ASP A 10 -36.86 -56.88 -32.04
C ASP A 10 -35.37 -56.96 -31.68
N ASP A 11 -35.00 -56.38 -30.53
CA ASP A 11 -34.87 -57.07 -29.23
C ASP A 11 -34.05 -56.20 -28.25
N ILE A 12 -34.63 -55.76 -27.13
CA ILE A 12 -34.53 -56.35 -25.78
C ILE A 12 -33.09 -56.36 -25.24
N GLU A 13 -32.81 -55.49 -24.25
CA GLU A 13 -32.27 -55.94 -22.95
C GLU A 13 -32.46 -54.87 -21.85
N THR A 14 -33.47 -55.14 -21.02
CA THR A 14 -33.55 -54.96 -19.56
C THR A 14 -32.54 -54.06 -18.83
N ALA A 15 -33.04 -53.01 -18.16
CA ALA A 15 -32.72 -52.73 -16.76
C ALA A 15 -33.77 -51.81 -16.09
N SER A 16 -34.16 -52.23 -14.89
CA SER A 16 -35.15 -51.69 -13.93
C SER A 16 -35.06 -50.17 -13.65
N PRO A 17 -36.17 -49.49 -13.29
CA PRO A 17 -36.17 -48.06 -13.01
C PRO A 17 -35.55 -47.78 -11.64
N VAL A 18 -34.52 -46.94 -11.60
CA VAL A 18 -34.06 -46.30 -10.37
C VAL A 18 -34.84 -45.00 -10.22
N ASP A 19 -35.63 -44.94 -9.15
CA ASP A 19 -36.30 -43.76 -8.61
C ASP A 19 -35.38 -42.54 -8.60
N ALA A 20 -35.54 -41.66 -9.59
CA ALA A 20 -35.03 -40.30 -9.54
C ALA A 20 -36.14 -39.39 -9.02
N ARG A 21 -36.38 -39.44 -7.70
CA ARG A 21 -36.92 -38.29 -6.96
C ARG A 21 -35.90 -37.16 -7.08
N THR A 22 -35.99 -36.44 -8.20
CA THR A 22 -35.31 -35.16 -8.36
C THR A 22 -36.19 -34.18 -7.60
N GLU A 23 -35.99 -34.09 -6.29
CA GLU A 23 -36.45 -32.95 -5.51
C GLU A 23 -35.87 -31.71 -6.19
N ILE A 24 -36.75 -31.00 -6.88
CA ILE A 24 -36.53 -29.63 -7.31
C ILE A 24 -36.27 -28.86 -6.02
N ALA A 25 -35.00 -28.65 -5.69
CA ALA A 25 -34.55 -27.72 -4.68
C ALA A 25 -34.95 -26.31 -5.14
N LEU A 26 -36.23 -25.99 -4.96
CA LEU A 26 -36.76 -24.64 -4.94
C LEU A 26 -35.89 -23.88 -3.95
N SER A 27 -35.09 -22.97 -4.50
CA SER A 27 -34.20 -22.10 -3.75
C SER A 27 -35.00 -21.42 -2.64
N THR A 28 -34.83 -21.88 -1.41
CA THR A 28 -35.22 -21.16 -0.21
C THR A 28 -34.41 -19.88 -0.20
N ILE A 29 -35.03 -18.79 -0.68
CA ILE A 29 -34.49 -17.45 -0.54
C ILE A 29 -34.57 -17.14 0.95
N ILE A 30 -33.46 -17.41 1.65
CA ILE A 30 -33.29 -17.08 3.06
C ILE A 30 -33.52 -15.57 3.21
N GLU A 31 -34.66 -15.19 3.78
CA GLU A 31 -34.83 -13.83 4.29
C GLU A 31 -33.79 -13.62 5.39
N VAL A 32 -32.84 -12.72 5.12
CA VAL A 32 -31.89 -12.30 6.14
C VAL A 32 -32.65 -11.44 7.14
N ASN A 33 -33.11 -12.07 8.22
CA ASN A 33 -33.78 -11.41 9.33
C ASN A 33 -32.86 -10.32 9.93
N HIS A 34 -33.42 -9.18 10.34
CA HIS A 34 -32.66 -8.04 10.87
C HIS A 34 -31.79 -8.43 12.06
N ALA A 35 -32.32 -9.25 12.97
CA ALA A 35 -31.59 -9.79 14.11
C ALA A 35 -30.42 -10.70 13.69
N SER A 36 -30.59 -11.52 12.63
CA SER A 36 -29.52 -12.38 12.13
C SER A 36 -28.41 -11.59 11.45
N PHE A 37 -28.75 -10.49 10.76
CA PHE A 37 -27.76 -9.57 10.22
C PHE A 37 -26.99 -8.84 11.32
N LEU A 38 -27.68 -8.34 12.36
CA LEU A 38 -27.05 -7.65 13.49
C LEU A 38 -26.03 -8.56 14.18
N ASP A 39 -26.43 -9.79 14.50
CA ASP A 39 -25.55 -10.80 15.09
C ASP A 39 -24.38 -11.15 14.18
N ALA A 40 -24.63 -11.37 12.88
CA ALA A 40 -23.58 -11.64 11.92
C ALA A 40 -22.63 -10.44 11.76
N PHE A 41 -23.12 -9.21 11.82
CA PHE A 41 -22.33 -8.00 11.73
C PHE A 41 -21.43 -7.83 12.96
N VAL A 42 -21.99 -7.99 14.17
CA VAL A 42 -21.23 -7.95 15.42
C VAL A 42 -20.17 -9.07 15.42
N ARG A 43 -20.53 -10.31 15.07
CA ARG A 43 -19.58 -11.43 14.98
C ARG A 43 -18.48 -11.17 13.95
N ASN A 44 -18.81 -10.65 12.77
CA ASN A 44 -17.80 -10.28 11.78
C ASN A 44 -16.82 -9.25 12.34
N TYR A 45 -17.30 -8.28 13.10
CA TYR A 45 -16.48 -7.25 13.73
C TYR A 45 -15.64 -7.72 14.91
N THR A 46 -16.08 -8.74 15.62
CA THR A 46 -15.28 -9.36 16.67
C THR A 46 -14.31 -10.40 16.10
N GLN A 47 -14.57 -10.98 14.93
CA GLN A 47 -13.74 -12.04 14.36
C GLN A 47 -12.74 -11.55 13.30
N GLN A 48 -13.05 -10.49 12.55
CA GLN A 48 -12.19 -9.99 11.47
C GLN A 48 -11.46 -8.69 11.85
N PRO A 49 -10.20 -8.52 11.42
CA PRO A 49 -9.46 -7.29 11.65
C PRO A 49 -10.01 -6.12 10.81
N GLY A 50 -10.13 -4.94 11.41
CA GLY A 50 -10.35 -3.68 10.69
C GLY A 50 -9.04 -2.96 10.37
N ASN A 51 -9.10 -1.83 9.66
CA ASN A 51 -7.91 -1.07 9.24
C ASN A 51 -8.04 0.44 9.50
N PHE A 52 -9.17 0.93 10.02
CA PHE A 52 -9.41 2.36 10.13
C PHE A 52 -8.63 2.98 11.28
N MET A 53 -8.74 2.44 12.49
CA MET A 53 -7.93 2.87 13.63
C MET A 53 -6.46 2.51 13.44
N ASP A 54 -6.17 1.42 12.73
CA ASP A 54 -4.79 1.03 12.37
C ASP A 54 -4.12 2.00 11.38
N LEU A 55 -4.89 2.71 10.53
CA LEU A 55 -4.32 3.76 9.68
C LEU A 55 -3.75 4.91 10.52
N ALA A 56 -4.39 5.28 11.63
CA ALA A 56 -3.85 6.30 12.53
C ALA A 56 -2.61 5.81 13.31
N LEU A 57 -2.50 4.50 13.60
CA LEU A 57 -1.24 3.91 14.05
C LEU A 57 -0.13 4.12 13.00
N LYS A 58 -0.45 3.94 11.70
CA LYS A 58 0.50 4.09 10.58
C LYS A 58 0.94 5.53 10.34
N ASP A 59 0.12 6.54 10.65
CA ASP A 59 0.43 7.96 10.41
C ASP A 59 1.41 8.56 11.45
N ARG A 60 1.72 7.82 12.53
CA ARG A 60 2.84 8.11 13.45
C ARG A 60 2.88 9.55 14.00
N HIS A 61 1.71 10.18 14.17
CA HIS A 61 1.56 11.57 14.60
C HIS A 61 2.39 11.97 15.83
N VAL A 62 2.64 11.02 16.73
CA VAL A 62 3.44 11.20 17.94
C VAL A 62 4.84 11.78 17.66
N TYR A 63 5.49 11.36 16.57
CA TYR A 63 6.86 11.79 16.26
C TYR A 63 6.94 13.15 15.55
N ARG A 64 5.82 13.70 15.07
CA ARG A 64 5.79 15.06 14.49
C ARG A 64 6.04 16.14 15.54
N HIS A 65 5.63 15.89 16.78
CA HIS A 65 5.64 16.88 17.86
C HIS A 65 6.90 16.81 18.74
N ASP A 66 7.52 15.64 18.84
CA ASP A 66 8.72 15.44 19.66
C ASP A 66 9.74 14.56 18.91
N PRO A 67 10.65 15.17 18.12
CA PRO A 67 11.60 14.42 17.29
C PRO A 67 12.64 13.67 18.12
N LEU A 68 12.88 14.06 19.39
CA LEU A 68 13.87 13.39 20.24
C LEU A 68 13.41 11.97 20.62
N LEU A 69 12.11 11.70 20.63
CA LEU A 69 11.57 10.37 20.86
C LEU A 69 11.85 9.39 19.71
N SER A 70 12.25 9.88 18.52
CA SER A 70 12.61 9.01 17.39
C SER A 70 13.81 8.12 17.69
N VAL A 71 14.75 8.59 18.52
CA VAL A 71 15.95 7.84 18.92
C VAL A 71 15.61 6.63 19.79
N PHE A 72 14.42 6.60 20.41
CA PHE A 72 13.88 5.50 21.20
C PHE A 72 12.72 4.77 20.49
N SER A 73 12.54 5.03 19.19
CA SER A 73 11.57 4.34 18.33
C SER A 73 12.14 3.00 17.85
N TRP A 74 11.26 2.04 17.58
CA TRP A 74 11.60 0.80 16.84
C TRP A 74 11.92 1.06 15.36
N GLU A 75 11.53 2.23 14.87
CA GLU A 75 11.71 2.66 13.49
C GLU A 75 12.32 4.07 13.50
N PRO A 76 13.61 4.20 13.89
CA PRO A 76 14.23 5.49 14.16
C PRO A 76 14.33 6.38 12.92
N ILE A 77 14.65 5.84 11.75
CA ILE A 77 14.80 6.62 10.51
C ILE A 77 13.45 7.17 10.08
N THR A 78 12.45 6.31 9.97
CA THR A 78 11.11 6.71 9.53
C THR A 78 10.46 7.64 10.55
N SER A 79 10.64 7.38 11.85
CA SER A 79 10.18 8.27 12.92
C SER A 79 10.82 9.66 12.84
N PHE A 80 12.14 9.73 12.65
CA PHE A 80 12.86 10.99 12.51
C PHE A 80 12.41 11.78 11.29
N MET A 81 12.26 11.12 10.13
CA MET A 81 11.78 11.74 8.88
C MET A 81 10.31 12.18 8.95
N THR A 82 9.51 11.64 9.87
CA THR A 82 8.15 12.13 10.11
C THR A 82 8.15 13.55 10.71
N SER A 83 9.24 13.96 11.36
CA SER A 83 9.38 15.27 11.96
C SER A 83 9.88 16.33 10.96
N ARG A 84 9.42 17.59 11.12
CA ARG A 84 9.93 18.72 10.32
C ARG A 84 11.43 18.94 10.50
N ALA A 85 11.94 18.67 11.71
CA ALA A 85 13.36 18.76 12.01
C ALA A 85 14.17 17.75 11.17
N GLY A 86 13.72 16.50 11.10
CA GLY A 86 14.38 15.47 10.29
C GLY A 86 14.34 15.77 8.80
N GLN A 87 13.22 16.27 8.29
CA GLN A 87 13.08 16.71 6.88
C GLN A 87 14.05 17.85 6.55
N LEU A 88 14.16 18.85 7.43
CA LEU A 88 15.06 19.98 7.25
C LEU A 88 16.53 19.57 7.34
N ILE A 89 16.89 18.68 8.28
CA ILE A 89 18.24 18.13 8.39
C ILE A 89 18.59 17.31 7.15
N ALA A 90 17.67 16.49 6.62
CA ALA A 90 17.90 15.74 5.40
C ALA A 90 18.25 16.67 4.22
N LEU A 91 17.52 17.78 4.06
CA LEU A 91 17.81 18.79 3.04
C LEU A 91 19.16 19.48 3.27
N LEU A 92 19.42 19.93 4.51
CA LEU A 92 20.64 20.64 4.89
C LEU A 92 21.91 19.79 4.77
N VAL A 93 21.79 18.46 4.86
CA VAL A 93 22.91 17.54 4.66
C VAL A 93 23.05 17.14 3.19
N ALA A 94 21.93 16.79 2.53
CA ALA A 94 21.97 16.30 1.16
C ALA A 94 22.46 17.34 0.15
N VAL A 95 22.06 18.60 0.28
CA VAL A 95 22.42 19.66 -0.68
C VAL A 95 23.91 19.98 -0.65
N PRO A 96 24.54 20.30 0.50
CA PRO A 96 25.98 20.52 0.56
C PRO A 96 26.78 19.28 0.14
N TRP A 97 26.31 18.08 0.49
CA TRP A 97 26.95 16.84 0.05
C TRP A 97 26.97 16.72 -1.47
N LEU A 98 25.84 17.00 -2.13
CA LEU A 98 25.76 17.03 -3.60
C LEU A 98 26.71 18.08 -4.19
N VAL A 99 26.76 19.28 -3.61
CA VAL A 99 27.66 20.37 -4.05
C VAL A 99 29.14 19.96 -3.94
N VAL A 100 29.54 19.31 -2.83
CA VAL A 100 30.91 18.82 -2.67
C VAL A 100 31.24 17.77 -3.74
N ARG A 101 30.33 16.83 -4.03
CA ARG A 101 30.55 15.85 -5.11
C ARG A 101 30.65 16.50 -6.49
N ILE A 102 29.83 17.52 -6.76
CA ILE A 102 29.93 18.30 -8.01
C ILE A 102 31.30 19.01 -8.08
N TYR A 103 31.78 19.58 -6.97
CA TYR A 103 33.07 20.25 -6.91
C TYR A 103 34.24 19.27 -7.11
N GLU A 104 34.20 18.08 -6.49
CA GLU A 104 35.21 17.04 -6.70
C GLU A 104 35.27 16.60 -8.17
N VAL A 105 34.12 16.38 -8.81
CA VAL A 105 34.06 16.07 -10.25
C VAL A 105 34.61 17.23 -11.09
N ALA A 106 34.31 18.49 -10.71
CA ALA A 106 34.86 19.67 -11.39
C ALA A 106 36.38 19.82 -11.19
N ALA A 107 36.91 19.48 -10.01
CA ALA A 107 38.33 19.51 -9.71
C ALA A 107 39.10 18.42 -10.48
N LEU A 108 38.54 17.21 -10.59
CA LEU A 108 39.09 16.15 -11.46
C LEU A 108 39.16 16.64 -12.92
N ARG A 109 38.14 17.35 -13.39
CA ARG A 109 38.13 17.96 -14.74
C ARG A 109 39.23 19.00 -14.93
N GLN A 110 39.61 19.76 -13.90
CA GLN A 110 40.69 20.75 -13.95
C GLN A 110 42.10 20.11 -13.96
N GLN A 111 42.23 18.84 -13.56
CA GLN A 111 43.49 18.10 -13.56
C GLN A 111 43.75 17.35 -14.87
N ASP A 112 43.10 17.77 -15.97
CA ASP A 112 43.11 17.11 -17.28
C ASP A 112 42.64 15.65 -17.27
N PHE A 113 41.96 15.23 -16.20
CA PHE A 113 41.24 13.96 -16.15
C PHE A 113 39.91 14.15 -16.88
N PHE A 114 39.98 13.98 -18.20
CA PHE A 114 38.85 14.21 -19.08
C PHE A 114 37.87 13.04 -19.06
N PHE A 115 36.71 13.28 -18.45
CA PHE A 115 35.48 12.63 -18.87
C PHE A 115 35.16 13.19 -20.26
N PRO A 116 35.19 12.39 -21.33
CA PRO A 116 34.89 12.91 -22.66
C PRO A 116 33.54 13.61 -22.61
N SER A 117 33.53 14.86 -23.04
CA SER A 117 32.27 15.53 -23.33
C SER A 117 31.54 14.76 -24.44
N ILE A 118 30.31 15.15 -24.68
CA ILE A 118 29.32 14.57 -25.60
C ILE A 118 29.88 14.33 -27.02
N SER A 119 30.99 14.97 -27.42
CA SER A 119 31.67 14.78 -28.71
C SER A 119 32.73 13.67 -28.71
N SER A 120 32.84 12.96 -29.84
CA SER A 120 33.83 11.88 -30.09
C SER A 120 35.29 12.32 -30.22
N MET A 121 35.57 13.61 -30.05
CA MET A 121 36.86 14.21 -30.37
C MET A 121 37.21 15.30 -29.37
N HIS A 122 38.44 15.25 -28.84
CA HIS A 122 38.98 16.24 -27.90
C HIS A 122 40.45 16.54 -28.22
N VAL A 123 40.83 17.81 -28.09
CA VAL A 123 42.22 18.27 -28.21
C VAL A 123 42.69 18.59 -26.80
N ILE A 124 43.71 17.88 -26.31
CA ILE A 124 44.23 18.07 -24.95
C ILE A 124 45.64 18.64 -25.06
N LEU A 125 45.83 19.81 -24.47
CA LEU A 125 47.13 20.46 -24.34
C LEU A 125 47.78 19.91 -23.06
N GLU A 126 48.61 18.87 -23.24
CA GLU A 126 49.47 18.24 -22.21
C GLU A 126 48.79 17.46 -21.07
N PRO A 127 48.53 16.14 -21.24
CA PRO A 127 48.13 15.31 -20.12
C PRO A 127 49.33 14.84 -19.28
N ARG A 128 49.14 14.82 -17.96
CA ARG A 128 50.03 14.14 -17.00
C ARG A 128 50.02 12.64 -17.25
N ALA A 129 51.20 12.00 -17.15
CA ALA A 129 51.34 10.56 -17.31
C ALA A 129 50.55 9.82 -16.22
N ILE A 130 49.58 8.99 -16.63
CA ILE A 130 48.78 8.15 -15.72
C ILE A 130 49.52 6.81 -15.58
N PRO A 131 49.69 6.27 -14.36
CA PRO A 131 50.35 4.99 -14.15
C PRO A 131 49.59 3.83 -14.83
N SER A 132 50.35 2.88 -15.39
CA SER A 132 49.83 1.81 -16.27
C SER A 132 49.02 0.72 -15.57
N ASN A 133 48.93 0.72 -14.24
CA ASN A 133 48.29 -0.31 -13.43
C ASN A 133 46.87 0.04 -12.95
N VAL A 134 46.21 0.99 -13.63
CA VAL A 134 44.95 1.57 -13.17
C VAL A 134 43.89 1.57 -14.26
N SER A 135 42.65 1.17 -13.92
CA SER A 135 41.52 1.19 -14.85
C SER A 135 40.86 2.57 -14.91
N CYS A 136 40.62 3.07 -16.11
CA CYS A 136 40.03 4.40 -16.36
C CYS A 136 38.91 4.38 -17.41
N GLY A 137 38.27 3.22 -17.58
CA GLY A 137 37.14 3.01 -18.48
C GLY A 137 35.81 3.53 -17.93
N TRP A 138 34.71 2.86 -18.29
CA TRP A 138 33.36 3.20 -17.80
C TRP A 138 33.18 2.89 -16.31
N ASP A 139 34.00 2.01 -15.75
CA ASP A 139 34.04 1.66 -14.33
C ASP A 139 34.37 2.87 -13.46
N ALA A 140 35.36 3.69 -13.85
CA ALA A 140 35.66 4.95 -13.16
C ALA A 140 34.50 5.97 -13.27
N ARG A 141 33.74 5.95 -14.37
CA ARG A 141 32.56 6.82 -14.54
C ARG A 141 31.38 6.36 -13.69
N LEU A 142 31.19 5.05 -13.58
CA LEU A 142 30.18 4.48 -12.68
C LEU A 142 30.56 4.69 -11.21
N GLU A 143 31.84 4.65 -10.86
CA GLU A 143 32.31 5.01 -9.52
C GLU A 143 31.89 6.44 -9.17
N LEU A 144 32.10 7.40 -10.08
CA LEU A 144 31.65 8.79 -9.88
C LEU A 144 30.13 8.92 -9.82
N LEU A 145 29.39 8.16 -10.62
CA LEU A 145 27.93 8.13 -10.55
C LEU A 145 27.45 7.61 -9.20
N SER A 146 28.10 6.57 -8.68
CA SER A 146 27.76 5.95 -7.39
C SER A 146 27.86 6.95 -6.23
N TRP A 147 28.81 7.90 -6.30
CA TRP A 147 28.99 8.95 -5.29
C TRP A 147 27.75 9.86 -5.11
N PHE A 148 26.86 9.92 -6.09
CA PHE A 148 25.64 10.72 -6.03
C PHE A 148 24.44 9.96 -5.43
N PHE A 149 24.46 8.63 -5.34
CA PHE A 149 23.31 7.88 -4.84
C PHE A 149 22.97 8.16 -3.38
N PRO A 150 23.92 8.18 -2.42
CA PRO A 150 23.60 8.48 -1.03
C PRO A 150 22.97 9.88 -0.79
N PRO A 151 23.51 11.01 -1.34
CA PRO A 151 22.87 12.31 -1.17
C PRO A 151 21.52 12.39 -1.89
N LEU A 152 21.36 11.75 -3.06
CA LEU A 152 20.08 11.68 -3.76
C LEU A 152 19.04 10.88 -2.97
N ALA A 153 19.44 9.76 -2.36
CA ALA A 153 18.56 8.96 -1.50
C ALA A 153 18.05 9.78 -0.32
N LEU A 154 18.94 10.52 0.36
CA LEU A 154 18.58 11.37 1.48
C LEU A 154 17.66 12.52 1.06
N LEU A 155 17.95 13.17 -0.08
CA LEU A 155 17.13 14.24 -0.63
C LEU A 155 15.72 13.74 -1.00
N MET A 156 15.63 12.64 -1.73
CA MET A 156 14.35 12.04 -2.14
C MET A 156 13.56 11.52 -0.96
N ALA A 157 14.21 10.95 0.06
CA ALA A 157 13.57 10.54 1.30
C ALA A 157 13.02 11.76 2.07
N GLY A 158 13.76 12.86 2.12
CA GLY A 158 13.32 14.13 2.71
C GLY A 158 12.11 14.73 1.98
N ILE A 159 12.14 14.77 0.65
CA ILE A 159 11.01 15.24 -0.19
C ILE A 159 9.80 14.32 -0.02
N GLY A 160 10.00 13.00 -0.06
CA GLY A 160 8.93 12.02 0.14
C GLY A 160 8.27 12.18 1.51
N ALA A 161 9.06 12.37 2.56
CA ALA A 161 8.55 12.62 3.90
C ALA A 161 7.79 13.96 4.00
N ALA A 162 8.27 15.03 3.34
CA ALA A 162 7.59 16.33 3.28
C ALA A 162 6.23 16.26 2.55
N LEU A 163 6.05 15.29 1.65
CA LEU A 163 4.80 15.01 0.94
C LEU A 163 3.87 14.04 1.70
N ASP A 164 4.07 13.86 3.01
CA ASP A 164 3.35 12.89 3.85
C ASP A 164 3.45 11.42 3.35
N ARG A 165 4.52 11.09 2.60
CA ARG A 165 4.81 9.74 2.09
C ARG A 165 5.91 9.05 2.91
N VAL A 166 5.84 9.15 4.22
CA VAL A 166 6.87 8.64 5.16
C VAL A 166 7.14 7.14 5.00
N GLN A 167 6.14 6.33 4.61
CA GLN A 167 6.33 4.90 4.33
C GLN A 167 7.26 4.60 3.13
N TRP A 168 7.59 5.61 2.31
CA TRP A 168 8.51 5.49 1.19
C TRP A 168 9.96 5.72 1.59
N VAL A 169 10.24 6.29 2.76
CA VAL A 169 11.60 6.63 3.22
C VAL A 169 12.52 5.41 3.15
N ASN A 170 12.15 4.29 3.78
CA ASN A 170 12.95 3.05 3.71
C ASN A 170 13.07 2.52 2.28
N LYS A 171 11.99 2.60 1.50
CA LYS A 171 11.97 2.09 0.13
C LYS A 171 12.93 2.89 -0.76
N ILE A 172 13.05 4.19 -0.53
CA ILE A 172 13.98 5.07 -1.22
C ILE A 172 15.42 4.70 -0.84
N PHE A 173 15.72 4.56 0.46
CA PHE A 173 17.06 4.14 0.90
C PHE A 173 17.45 2.77 0.33
N VAL A 174 16.54 1.78 0.37
CA VAL A 174 16.78 0.45 -0.20
C VAL A 174 16.93 0.52 -1.71
N PHE A 175 16.12 1.30 -2.42
CA PHE A 175 16.22 1.45 -3.88
C PHE A 175 17.56 2.02 -4.30
N PHE A 176 17.98 3.13 -3.69
CA PHE A 176 19.28 3.74 -4.00
C PHE A 176 20.45 2.88 -3.52
N GLY A 177 20.33 2.17 -2.39
CA GLY A 177 21.35 1.22 -1.95
C GLY A 177 21.45 -0.01 -2.86
N ALA A 178 20.35 -0.49 -3.44
CA ALA A 178 20.37 -1.56 -4.42
C ALA A 178 20.99 -1.08 -5.76
N LEU A 179 20.72 0.17 -6.15
CA LEU A 179 21.35 0.79 -7.32
C LEU A 179 22.86 0.96 -7.10
N ASP A 180 23.27 1.42 -5.92
CA ASP A 180 24.66 1.55 -5.51
C ASP A 180 25.35 0.18 -5.52
N ALA A 181 24.77 -0.83 -4.88
CA ALA A 181 25.28 -2.20 -4.89
C ALA A 181 25.41 -2.77 -6.31
N ALA A 182 24.44 -2.53 -7.19
CA ALA A 182 24.49 -2.98 -8.58
C ALA A 182 25.63 -2.30 -9.37
N CYS A 183 25.80 -0.98 -9.22
CA CYS A 183 26.90 -0.25 -9.85
C CYS A 183 28.25 -0.74 -9.34
N ASN A 184 28.43 -0.88 -8.03
CA ASN A 184 29.67 -1.37 -7.42
C ASN A 184 29.96 -2.84 -7.82
N MET A 185 28.94 -3.69 -7.93
CA MET A 185 29.11 -5.07 -8.40
C MET A 185 29.53 -5.13 -9.88
N LEU A 186 28.97 -4.27 -10.75
CA LEU A 186 29.39 -4.17 -12.14
C LEU A 186 30.85 -3.71 -12.27
N ILE A 187 31.27 -2.75 -11.46
CA ILE A 187 32.67 -2.29 -11.39
C ILE A 187 33.58 -3.44 -10.93
N PHE A 188 33.21 -4.14 -9.87
CA PHE A 188 33.95 -5.29 -9.37
C PHE A 188 34.11 -6.39 -10.44
N LEU A 189 33.00 -6.82 -11.05
CA LEU A 189 33.03 -7.84 -12.11
C LEU A 189 33.91 -7.40 -13.29
N ARG A 190 33.89 -6.12 -13.65
CA ARG A 190 34.75 -5.58 -14.71
C ARG A 190 36.23 -5.69 -14.36
N LEU A 191 36.62 -5.31 -13.15
CA LEU A 191 38.01 -5.36 -12.69
C LEU A 191 38.51 -6.81 -12.61
N GLU A 192 37.70 -7.71 -12.06
CA GLU A 192 38.07 -9.13 -11.91
C GLU A 192 38.11 -9.89 -13.25
N VAL A 193 37.15 -9.68 -14.15
CA VAL A 193 37.11 -10.38 -15.46
C VAL A 193 38.34 -10.06 -16.32
N ARG A 194 38.93 -8.87 -16.15
CA ARG A 194 40.13 -8.49 -16.91
C ARG A 194 41.44 -8.94 -16.28
N GLY A 195 41.49 -9.22 -14.98
CA GLY A 195 42.69 -9.71 -14.29
C GLY A 195 43.87 -8.73 -14.18
N ASP A 196 44.02 -7.79 -15.11
CA ASP A 196 45.16 -6.85 -15.21
C ASP A 196 45.02 -5.59 -14.32
N TYR A 197 43.82 -5.32 -13.79
CA TYR A 197 43.52 -4.10 -13.03
C TYR A 197 43.02 -4.45 -11.62
N HIS A 198 43.77 -4.04 -10.60
CA HIS A 198 43.36 -4.20 -9.20
C HIS A 198 42.79 -2.92 -8.58
N LYS A 199 42.87 -1.77 -9.27
CA LYS A 199 42.41 -0.45 -8.80
C LYS A 199 41.80 0.39 -9.92
N THR A 200 40.81 1.21 -9.58
CA THR A 200 40.29 2.26 -10.47
C THR A 200 41.17 3.51 -10.44
N MET A 201 40.94 4.41 -11.40
CA MET A 201 41.63 5.69 -11.57
C MET A 201 41.65 6.55 -10.31
N LEU A 202 40.61 6.45 -9.49
CA LEU A 202 40.48 7.17 -8.22
C LEU A 202 41.30 6.53 -7.09
N GLY A 203 42.04 5.46 -7.39
CA GLY A 203 42.87 4.71 -6.45
C GLY A 203 42.11 3.62 -5.69
N THR A 204 40.82 3.41 -5.99
CA THR A 204 39.94 2.51 -5.25
C THR A 204 40.21 1.05 -5.64
N PRO A 205 40.55 0.15 -4.70
CA PRO A 205 40.85 -1.24 -5.02
C PRO A 205 39.60 -2.09 -5.30
N SER A 206 39.72 -3.14 -6.14
CA SER A 206 38.61 -3.98 -6.59
C SER A 206 37.77 -4.55 -5.44
N PHE A 207 38.44 -5.03 -4.38
CA PHE A 207 37.78 -5.60 -3.20
C PHE A 207 36.88 -4.60 -2.46
N LEU A 208 37.17 -3.28 -2.55
CA LEU A 208 36.37 -2.27 -1.86
C LEU A 208 35.00 -2.09 -2.52
N PHE A 209 34.90 -2.26 -3.84
CA PHE A 209 33.61 -2.26 -4.56
C PHE A 209 32.76 -3.47 -4.16
N LEU A 210 33.38 -4.65 -4.04
CA LEU A 210 32.69 -5.83 -3.51
C LEU A 210 32.21 -5.58 -2.08
N LEU A 211 33.06 -5.00 -1.23
CA LEU A 211 32.68 -4.67 0.14
C LEU A 211 31.51 -3.68 0.20
N VAL A 212 31.50 -2.65 -0.65
CA VAL A 212 30.38 -1.69 -0.73
C VAL A 212 29.09 -2.39 -1.18
N ALA A 213 29.15 -3.22 -2.23
CA ALA A 213 27.99 -3.98 -2.67
C ALA A 213 27.46 -4.93 -1.57
N VAL A 214 28.35 -5.63 -0.88
CA VAL A 214 27.99 -6.56 0.20
C VAL A 214 27.43 -5.80 1.42
N LYS A 215 28.05 -4.70 1.85
CA LYS A 215 27.56 -3.93 3.03
C LYS A 215 26.19 -3.29 2.74
N ASP A 216 25.95 -2.83 1.52
CA ASP A 216 24.69 -2.18 1.16
C ASP A 216 23.53 -3.17 1.14
N VAL A 217 23.80 -4.43 0.77
CA VAL A 217 22.82 -5.52 0.78
C VAL A 217 22.66 -6.13 2.17
N LEU A 218 23.74 -6.40 2.90
CA LEU A 218 23.72 -7.19 4.14
C LEU A 218 23.65 -6.37 5.44
N LEU A 219 24.20 -5.14 5.47
CA LEU A 219 24.28 -4.33 6.69
C LEU A 219 23.36 -3.11 6.64
N PHE A 220 23.54 -2.22 5.67
CA PHE A 220 22.71 -1.03 5.52
C PHE A 220 22.90 -0.44 4.12
N PRO A 221 21.83 -0.17 3.34
CA PRO A 221 20.43 -0.08 3.77
C PRO A 221 19.58 -1.35 3.62
N GLY A 222 20.10 -2.46 3.08
CA GLY A 222 19.32 -3.67 2.76
C GLY A 222 18.43 -4.20 3.89
N PRO A 223 18.93 -4.39 5.13
CA PRO A 223 18.12 -4.84 6.26
C PRO A 223 16.93 -3.94 6.64
N LEU A 224 16.89 -2.68 6.18
CA LEU A 224 15.72 -1.81 6.32
C LEU A 224 14.48 -2.37 5.63
N LEU A 225 14.67 -3.30 4.67
CA LEU A 225 13.55 -4.06 4.15
C LEU A 225 12.83 -4.78 5.27
N TYR A 226 13.51 -5.36 6.26
CA TYR A 226 12.96 -6.24 7.28
C TYR A 226 12.71 -5.56 8.63
N SER A 227 13.68 -4.78 9.13
CA SER A 227 13.58 -4.09 10.42
C SER A 227 14.42 -2.81 10.44
N GLU A 228 13.84 -1.74 10.97
CA GLU A 228 14.56 -0.49 11.26
C GLU A 228 15.17 -0.47 12.68
N SER A 229 14.87 -1.46 13.52
CA SER A 229 15.16 -1.41 14.96
C SER A 229 16.63 -1.23 15.32
N SER A 230 17.50 -1.72 14.44
CA SER A 230 18.96 -1.61 14.56
C SER A 230 19.56 -0.72 13.47
N ALA A 231 18.78 0.15 12.83
CA ALA A 231 19.27 0.93 11.69
C ALA A 231 20.42 1.89 12.05
N ILE A 232 20.41 2.44 13.27
CA ILE A 232 21.49 3.32 13.77
C ILE A 232 22.75 2.48 14.01
N GLU A 233 22.60 1.32 14.64
CA GLU A 233 23.67 0.40 15.00
C GLU A 233 24.29 -0.27 13.76
N LEU A 234 23.46 -0.74 12.82
CA LEU A 234 23.87 -1.30 11.53
C LEU A 234 24.47 -0.24 10.62
N GLY A 235 23.93 0.98 10.64
CA GLY A 235 24.54 2.12 9.93
C GLY A 235 25.93 2.44 10.46
N LEU A 236 26.10 2.43 11.79
CA LEU A 236 27.40 2.62 12.44
C LEU A 236 28.35 1.47 12.11
N LEU A 237 27.91 0.22 12.26
CA LEU A 237 28.69 -0.98 11.95
C LEU A 237 29.11 -1.02 10.48
N SER A 238 28.20 -0.71 9.55
CA SER A 238 28.48 -0.64 8.12
C SER A 238 29.62 0.35 7.81
N ASN A 239 29.59 1.53 8.44
CA ASN A 239 30.65 2.53 8.26
C ASN A 239 31.95 2.17 8.99
N VAL A 240 31.89 1.49 10.14
CA VAL A 240 33.07 0.98 10.85
C VAL A 240 33.75 -0.14 10.05
N VAL A 241 33.00 -1.11 9.53
CA VAL A 241 33.52 -2.18 8.67
C VAL A 241 34.18 -1.57 7.42
N TYR A 242 33.52 -0.61 6.77
CA TYR A 242 34.09 0.10 5.64
C TYR A 242 35.39 0.85 6.02
N ALA A 243 35.42 1.57 7.14
CA ALA A 243 36.61 2.28 7.61
C ALA A 243 37.78 1.34 7.96
N CYS A 244 37.50 0.20 8.61
CA CYS A 244 38.51 -0.81 8.94
C CYS A 244 39.10 -1.46 7.68
N ALA A 245 38.25 -1.80 6.71
CA ALA A 245 38.67 -2.46 5.48
C ALA A 245 39.37 -1.50 4.50
N ALA A 246 38.97 -0.23 4.45
CA ALA A 246 39.68 0.80 3.69
C ALA A 246 41.06 1.10 4.31
N GLY A 247 41.22 0.94 5.62
CA GLY A 247 42.45 1.24 6.35
C GLY A 247 42.66 2.75 6.56
N ALA A 248 43.58 3.14 7.45
CA ALA A 248 43.72 4.52 7.95
C ALA A 248 43.98 5.62 6.89
N TRP A 249 44.41 5.24 5.68
CA TRP A 249 44.80 6.17 4.62
C TRP A 249 43.76 6.33 3.50
N LEU A 250 42.70 5.50 3.47
CA LEU A 250 41.64 5.53 2.45
C LEU A 250 40.23 5.75 3.04
N VAL A 251 40.11 5.95 4.36
CA VAL A 251 38.80 6.22 4.96
C VAL A 251 38.29 7.57 4.48
N SER A 252 37.16 7.55 3.76
CA SER A 252 36.44 8.77 3.40
C SER A 252 36.08 9.56 4.66
N TYR A 253 36.36 10.86 4.67
CA TYR A 253 35.96 11.78 5.75
C TYR A 253 34.45 11.71 6.02
N GLN A 254 33.65 11.32 5.03
CA GLN A 254 32.20 11.11 5.16
C GLN A 254 31.88 9.96 6.11
N SER A 255 32.59 8.83 6.00
CA SER A 255 32.42 7.70 6.92
C SER A 255 32.79 8.09 8.35
N ILE A 256 33.83 8.93 8.53
CA ILE A 256 34.21 9.46 9.85
C ILE A 256 33.09 10.36 10.41
N ILE A 257 32.57 11.30 9.61
CA ILE A 257 31.46 12.17 10.02
C ILE A 257 30.23 11.32 10.42
N VAL A 258 29.88 10.31 9.61
CA VAL A 258 28.75 9.42 9.92
C VAL A 258 28.98 8.64 11.21
N ILE A 259 30.19 8.10 11.43
CA ILE A 259 30.57 7.43 12.69
C ILE A 259 30.41 8.39 13.88
N ILE A 260 30.90 9.63 13.76
CA ILE A 260 30.79 10.64 14.82
C ILE A 260 29.32 10.97 15.11
N VAL A 261 28.53 11.26 14.07
CA VAL A 261 27.11 11.62 14.21
C VAL A 261 26.31 10.48 14.81
N LEU A 262 26.46 9.25 14.32
CA LEU A 262 25.74 8.10 14.88
C LEU A 262 26.19 7.80 16.32
N SER A 263 27.47 7.99 16.65
CA SER A 263 27.98 7.88 18.02
C SER A 263 27.39 8.97 18.94
N MET A 264 27.28 10.21 18.46
CA MET A 264 26.62 11.30 19.19
C MET A 264 25.15 11.01 19.45
N VAL A 265 24.43 10.41 18.49
CA VAL A 265 23.03 9.99 18.68
C VAL A 265 22.93 8.94 19.79
N LEU A 266 23.84 7.96 19.83
CA LEU A 266 23.89 6.95 20.89
C LEU A 266 24.25 7.57 22.26
N MET A 267 25.14 8.56 22.31
CA MET A 267 25.46 9.30 23.54
C MET A 267 24.27 10.15 24.02
N LEU A 268 23.58 10.84 23.11
CA LEU A 268 22.36 11.61 23.41
C LEU A 268 21.27 10.69 23.97
N ARG A 269 21.11 9.49 23.39
CA ARG A 269 20.19 8.47 23.88
C ARG A 269 20.48 8.17 25.36
N ARG A 270 21.74 7.95 25.74
CA ARG A 270 22.14 7.69 27.14
C ARG A 270 21.93 8.91 28.06
N ALA A 271 22.23 10.12 27.59
CA ALA A 271 22.05 11.35 28.36
C ALA A 271 20.56 11.62 28.70
N LEU A 272 19.66 11.35 27.75
CA LEU A 272 18.22 11.50 27.95
C LEU A 272 17.68 10.50 28.99
N VAL A 273 18.18 9.26 29.01
CA VAL A 273 17.87 8.27 30.07
C VAL A 273 18.24 8.81 31.44
N TYR A 274 19.47 9.30 31.59
CA TYR A 274 19.94 9.87 32.85
C TYR A 274 19.08 11.07 33.31
N ARG A 275 18.72 11.98 32.39
CA ARG A 275 17.83 13.11 32.70
C ARG A 275 16.45 12.66 33.14
N GLY A 276 15.90 11.64 32.47
CA GLY A 276 14.60 11.05 32.80
C GLY A 276 14.57 10.48 34.21
N GLU A 277 15.61 9.75 34.61
CA GLU A 277 15.75 9.22 35.98
C GLU A 277 15.79 10.33 37.03
N ARG A 278 16.55 11.40 36.77
CA ARG A 278 16.67 12.54 37.68
C ARG A 278 15.34 13.26 37.91
N MET A 279 14.53 13.41 36.86
CA MET A 279 13.21 14.08 36.94
C MET A 279 12.20 13.37 37.84
N ILE A 280 12.26 12.04 37.95
CA ILE A 280 11.33 11.25 38.77
C ILE A 280 11.94 10.79 40.10
N ALA A 281 13.19 11.16 40.38
CA ALA A 281 13.89 10.72 41.59
C ALA A 281 13.14 11.11 42.88
N GLY A 282 12.62 12.35 42.94
CA GLY A 282 11.83 12.82 44.10
C GLY A 282 10.49 12.09 44.26
N ASP A 283 9.77 11.85 43.16
CA ASP A 283 8.52 11.07 43.18
C ASP A 283 8.78 9.62 43.60
N ARG A 284 9.85 9.02 43.07
CA ARG A 284 10.30 7.68 43.42
C ARG A 284 10.63 7.57 44.91
N ALA A 285 11.36 8.53 45.47
CA ALA A 285 11.69 8.55 46.90
C ALA A 285 10.43 8.60 47.77
N ALA A 286 9.41 9.37 47.37
CA ALA A 286 8.14 9.41 48.10
C ALA A 286 7.41 8.06 48.10
N PHE A 287 7.32 7.39 46.95
CA PHE A 287 6.73 6.04 46.88
C PHE A 287 7.57 4.98 47.59
N CYS A 288 8.90 5.08 47.56
CA CYS A 288 9.79 4.16 48.28
C CYS A 288 9.60 4.25 49.80
N ARG A 289 9.47 5.45 50.37
CA ARG A 289 9.20 5.63 51.80
C ARG A 289 7.87 5.00 52.23
N GLU A 290 6.82 5.20 51.44
CA GLU A 290 5.52 4.56 51.70
C GLU A 290 5.61 3.03 51.56
N TRP A 291 6.44 2.55 50.62
CA TRP A 291 6.65 1.12 50.39
C TRP A 291 7.37 0.47 51.56
N GLU A 292 8.43 1.11 52.07
CA GLU A 292 9.18 0.65 53.24
C GLU A 292 8.25 0.57 54.46
N GLY A 293 7.46 1.62 54.73
CA GLY A 293 6.49 1.60 55.82
C GLY A 293 5.39 0.54 55.67
N LEU A 294 4.94 0.25 54.44
CA LEU A 294 3.99 -0.83 54.17
C LEU A 294 4.65 -2.22 54.29
N ALA A 295 5.89 -2.35 53.85
CA ALA A 295 6.64 -3.60 53.90
C ALA A 295 6.97 -4.03 55.33
N ASP A 296 7.22 -3.06 56.21
CA ASP A 296 7.46 -3.32 57.63
C ASP A 296 6.17 -3.71 58.36
N ARG A 297 5.03 -3.07 58.05
CA ARG A 297 3.73 -3.35 58.69
C ARG A 297 3.08 -4.66 58.26
N SER A 298 3.27 -5.07 57.00
CA SER A 298 2.56 -6.21 56.39
C SER A 298 3.52 -7.24 55.77
N LYS A 299 4.64 -7.52 56.45
CA LYS A 299 5.70 -8.43 55.97
C LYS A 299 5.17 -9.83 55.62
N GLU A 300 4.32 -10.38 56.48
CA GLU A 300 3.72 -11.71 56.29
C GLU A 300 2.80 -11.74 55.05
N ALA A 301 1.96 -10.72 54.87
CA ALA A 301 1.08 -10.61 53.71
C ALA A 301 1.86 -10.45 52.39
N ILE A 302 2.98 -9.72 52.38
CA ILE A 302 3.85 -9.62 51.19
C ILE A 302 4.47 -10.98 50.85
N GLN A 303 4.99 -11.70 51.86
CA GLN A 303 5.57 -13.03 51.65
C GLN A 303 4.50 -14.00 51.13
N HIS A 304 3.30 -13.94 51.69
CA HIS A 304 2.14 -14.71 51.26
C HIS A 304 1.78 -14.42 49.80
N LEU A 305 1.62 -13.13 49.45
CA LEU A 305 1.34 -12.70 48.08
C LEU A 305 2.43 -13.16 47.09
N SER A 306 3.71 -12.99 47.43
CA SER A 306 4.83 -13.45 46.58
C SER A 306 4.91 -14.97 46.48
N LYS A 307 4.49 -15.72 47.50
CA LYS A 307 4.37 -17.18 47.43
C LYS A 307 3.23 -17.58 46.49
N GLN A 308 2.04 -17.04 46.69
CA GLN A 308 0.86 -17.31 45.84
C GLN A 308 1.11 -17.02 44.37
N VAL A 309 1.71 -15.86 44.06
CA VAL A 309 2.02 -15.50 42.67
C VAL A 309 3.07 -16.42 42.06
N ARG A 310 4.09 -16.85 42.84
CA ARG A 310 5.09 -17.82 42.37
C ARG A 310 4.48 -19.18 42.10
N GLU A 311 3.67 -19.68 43.03
CA GLU A 311 2.97 -20.96 42.92
C GLU A 311 2.06 -20.99 41.68
N TYR A 312 1.23 -19.95 41.51
CA TYR A 312 0.42 -19.80 40.31
C TYR A 312 1.27 -19.75 39.03
N THR A 313 2.38 -19.01 39.04
CA THR A 313 3.27 -18.90 37.86
C THR A 313 3.92 -20.23 37.51
N SER A 314 4.33 -21.04 38.50
CA SER A 314 4.84 -22.41 38.27
C SER A 314 3.76 -23.33 37.71
N THR A 315 2.56 -23.34 38.30
CA THR A 315 1.45 -24.18 37.82
C THR A 315 1.03 -23.80 36.40
N MET A 316 1.01 -22.50 36.09
CA MET A 316 0.71 -22.03 34.75
C MET A 316 1.82 -22.38 33.75
N ALA A 317 3.09 -22.33 34.14
CA ALA A 317 4.21 -22.76 33.31
C ALA A 317 4.13 -24.26 32.97
N GLU A 318 3.76 -25.09 33.94
CA GLU A 318 3.53 -26.52 33.73
C GLU A 318 2.31 -26.78 32.83
N ARG A 319 1.20 -26.07 33.04
CA ARG A 319 0.00 -26.18 32.17
C ARG A 319 0.30 -25.76 30.74
N VAL A 320 1.06 -24.68 30.53
CA VAL A 320 1.45 -24.25 29.19
C VAL A 320 2.43 -25.24 28.58
N ALA A 321 3.40 -25.78 29.33
CA ALA A 321 4.30 -26.81 28.82
C ALA A 321 3.56 -28.10 28.39
N ARG A 322 2.58 -28.56 29.17
CA ARG A 322 1.74 -29.71 28.80
C ARG A 322 0.82 -29.41 27.63
N ALA A 323 0.20 -28.23 27.61
CA ALA A 323 -0.63 -27.82 26.49
C ALA A 323 0.19 -27.62 25.21
N ASP A 324 1.45 -27.22 25.29
CA ASP A 324 2.37 -27.14 24.15
C ASP A 324 2.81 -28.54 23.68
N ASP A 325 2.93 -29.54 24.56
CA ASP A 325 3.16 -30.95 24.17
C ASP A 325 1.90 -31.57 23.54
N GLU A 326 0.72 -31.37 24.12
CA GLU A 326 -0.57 -31.81 23.56
C GLU A 326 -0.90 -31.07 22.25
N THR A 327 -0.64 -29.76 22.18
CA THR A 327 -0.78 -29.00 20.93
C THR A 327 0.38 -29.20 19.98
N ALA A 328 1.50 -29.82 20.34
CA ALA A 328 2.49 -30.26 19.37
C ALA A 328 1.97 -31.49 18.61
N GLU A 329 1.36 -32.45 19.29
CA GLU A 329 0.64 -33.57 18.64
C GLU A 329 -0.59 -33.09 17.86
N ASP A 330 -1.37 -32.15 18.43
CA ASP A 330 -2.58 -31.58 17.81
C ASP A 330 -2.26 -30.49 16.74
N ALA A 331 -1.07 -29.89 16.78
CA ALA A 331 -0.54 -29.00 15.73
C ALA A 331 0.23 -29.77 14.68
N GLU A 332 0.73 -30.98 14.92
CA GLU A 332 1.15 -31.88 13.85
C GLU A 332 -0.08 -32.31 13.03
N ALA A 333 -1.21 -32.57 13.71
CA ALA A 333 -2.52 -32.78 13.10
C ALA A 333 -3.12 -31.51 12.43
N ARG A 334 -2.97 -30.31 13.01
CA ARG A 334 -3.51 -29.04 12.45
C ARG A 334 -2.56 -28.29 11.50
N SER A 335 -1.25 -28.53 11.56
CA SER A 335 -0.24 -28.03 10.61
C SER A 335 -0.51 -28.60 9.21
N SER A 336 -0.90 -29.88 9.19
CA SER A 336 -1.43 -30.57 8.01
C SER A 336 -2.67 -29.87 7.41
N LEU A 337 -3.45 -29.15 8.25
CA LEU A 337 -4.68 -28.42 7.87
C LEU A 337 -4.45 -26.94 7.50
N ARG A 338 -3.32 -26.33 7.92
CA ARG A 338 -3.04 -24.89 7.71
C ARG A 338 -2.17 -24.57 6.51
N GLN A 339 -1.32 -25.50 6.05
CA GLN A 339 -0.39 -25.17 4.96
C GLN A 339 -1.10 -24.86 3.63
N LEU A 340 -2.35 -25.30 3.41
CA LEU A 340 -3.11 -25.02 2.19
C LEU A 340 -3.83 -23.65 2.15
N HIS A 341 -3.98 -22.95 3.27
CA HIS A 341 -4.49 -21.56 3.27
C HIS A 341 -3.38 -20.52 3.03
N THR A 342 -2.12 -20.95 2.91
CA THR A 342 -0.92 -20.07 2.87
C THR A 342 -0.39 -19.75 1.47
N LEU A 343 -1.08 -20.13 0.38
CA LEU A 343 -0.70 -19.72 -0.99
C LEU A 343 -1.37 -18.42 -1.47
N TYR A 344 -2.25 -17.82 -0.68
CA TYR A 344 -2.80 -16.49 -0.94
C TYR A 344 -2.81 -15.62 0.31
N GLY A 345 -1.63 -15.10 0.66
CA GLY A 345 -1.49 -14.02 1.64
C GLY A 345 -0.17 -14.09 2.39
N SER A 346 0.88 -13.45 1.87
CA SER A 346 2.07 -13.15 2.67
C SER A 346 2.46 -11.69 2.54
N GLY A 347 2.40 -11.03 3.69
CA GLY A 347 3.02 -9.76 4.01
C GLY A 347 3.47 -9.76 5.47
N ARG A 348 4.35 -10.72 5.82
CA ARG A 348 5.14 -10.90 7.07
C ARG A 348 4.35 -11.24 8.35
N SER A 349 4.84 -12.05 9.29
CA SER A 349 6.21 -12.32 9.75
C SER A 349 6.26 -13.72 10.39
N LEU A 350 7.10 -14.63 9.92
CA LEU A 350 7.45 -15.85 10.65
C LEU A 350 8.71 -15.56 11.44
N THR A 351 8.52 -15.17 12.70
CA THR A 351 9.58 -15.19 13.72
C THR A 351 9.00 -15.80 14.99
N GLU A 352 9.66 -16.87 15.43
CA GLU A 352 9.76 -17.31 16.83
C GLU A 352 8.51 -17.93 17.48
N THR A 353 8.19 -19.18 17.11
CA THR A 353 7.77 -20.17 18.11
C THR A 353 8.95 -21.06 18.44
N VAL A 354 9.64 -20.70 19.54
CA VAL A 354 10.14 -21.56 20.63
C VAL A 354 11.06 -20.66 21.44
N GLN A 355 10.51 -20.04 22.49
CA GLN A 355 11.32 -19.29 23.43
C GLN A 355 10.74 -19.30 24.84
N LYS A 356 11.09 -20.34 25.60
CA LYS A 356 10.95 -20.34 27.07
C LYS A 356 11.74 -19.16 27.65
N GLY A 357 11.04 -18.28 28.37
CA GLY A 357 11.69 -17.29 29.25
C GLY A 357 10.96 -15.99 29.55
N THR A 358 9.81 -15.69 28.92
CA THR A 358 8.89 -14.65 29.41
C THR A 358 7.54 -14.86 28.74
N PHE A 359 6.49 -15.15 29.51
CA PHE A 359 5.12 -15.27 28.99
C PHE A 359 4.71 -14.01 28.21
N VAL A 360 4.81 -14.05 26.88
CA VAL A 360 4.21 -13.05 26.00
C VAL A 360 2.72 -13.39 25.94
N VAL A 361 1.95 -12.81 26.85
CA VAL A 361 0.50 -12.92 26.84
C VAL A 361 -0.03 -12.19 25.61
N GLU A 362 -0.43 -12.95 24.59
CA GLU A 362 -1.13 -12.44 23.44
C GLU A 362 -2.65 -12.48 23.66
N GLN A 363 -3.31 -11.44 23.19
CA GLN A 363 -4.76 -11.40 23.15
C GLN A 363 -5.28 -12.27 22.00
N ARG A 364 -5.99 -13.36 22.32
CA ARG A 364 -6.56 -14.32 21.35
C ARG A 364 -8.07 -14.32 21.44
N SER A 365 -8.75 -13.97 20.36
CA SER A 365 -10.19 -14.17 20.14
C SER A 365 -10.52 -15.66 19.90
N ALA A 366 -11.81 -16.00 19.85
CA ALA A 366 -12.26 -17.33 19.44
C ALA A 366 -11.75 -17.75 18.04
N ALA A 367 -11.40 -16.79 17.18
CA ALA A 367 -10.90 -17.01 15.82
C ALA A 367 -9.37 -16.84 15.66
N GLY A 368 -8.62 -16.51 16.73
CA GLY A 368 -7.17 -16.25 16.66
C GLY A 368 -6.74 -14.91 17.27
N PRO A 369 -5.46 -14.50 17.15
CA PRO A 369 -4.92 -13.28 17.76
C PRO A 369 -5.62 -12.00 17.26
N VAL A 370 -5.78 -11.01 18.13
CA VAL A 370 -6.36 -9.71 17.78
C VAL A 370 -5.34 -8.91 16.99
N ASN A 371 -5.57 -8.77 15.69
CA ASN A 371 -4.57 -8.24 14.75
C ASN A 371 -4.78 -6.77 14.39
N SER A 372 -5.89 -6.15 14.82
CA SER A 372 -6.19 -4.74 14.53
C SER A 372 -6.74 -3.98 15.73
N LEU A 373 -6.51 -2.67 15.75
CA LEU A 373 -7.02 -1.78 16.79
C LEU A 373 -8.53 -1.65 16.74
N ASP A 374 -9.12 -1.69 15.54
CA ASP A 374 -10.57 -1.69 15.33
C ASP A 374 -11.25 -2.88 16.01
N GLN A 375 -10.70 -4.09 15.82
CA GLN A 375 -11.21 -5.33 16.42
C GLN A 375 -11.03 -5.30 17.94
N LEU A 376 -9.87 -4.82 18.42
CA LEU A 376 -9.59 -4.67 19.85
C LEU A 376 -10.61 -3.76 20.55
N TYR A 377 -10.95 -2.64 19.92
CA TYR A 377 -11.95 -1.69 20.45
C TYR A 377 -13.38 -2.20 20.31
N ALA A 378 -13.70 -2.95 19.26
CA ALA A 378 -14.99 -3.63 19.14
C ALA A 378 -15.20 -4.60 20.31
N HIS A 379 -14.19 -5.42 20.62
CA HIS A 379 -14.23 -6.29 21.80
C HIS A 379 -14.34 -5.49 23.09
N ALA A 380 -13.57 -4.40 23.21
CA ALA A 380 -13.54 -3.58 24.42
C ALA A 380 -14.92 -3.01 24.76
N VAL A 381 -15.67 -2.52 23.77
CA VAL A 381 -17.02 -1.97 23.98
C VAL A 381 -17.99 -3.04 24.48
N LEU A 382 -17.87 -4.27 23.98
CA LEU A 382 -18.75 -5.38 24.37
C LEU A 382 -18.41 -5.98 25.73
N ILE A 383 -17.11 -6.13 26.05
CA ILE A 383 -16.64 -6.78 27.28
C ILE A 383 -16.64 -5.85 28.49
N GLU A 384 -16.52 -4.53 28.29
CA GLU A 384 -16.38 -3.59 29.40
C GLU A 384 -17.53 -3.61 30.42
N PRO A 385 -18.83 -3.62 30.03
CA PRO A 385 -19.91 -3.70 31.01
C PRO A 385 -19.88 -5.01 31.80
N ILE A 386 -19.62 -6.14 31.13
CA ILE A 386 -19.53 -7.48 31.75
C ILE A 386 -18.37 -7.54 32.74
N PHE A 387 -17.19 -7.05 32.35
CA PHE A 387 -16.02 -7.04 33.22
C PHE A 387 -16.17 -6.06 34.39
N ARG A 388 -16.84 -4.92 34.18
CA ARG A 388 -17.12 -3.96 35.25
C ARG A 388 -18.01 -4.58 36.33
N GLU A 389 -19.10 -5.24 35.93
CA GLU A 389 -19.98 -5.95 36.84
C GLU A 389 -19.24 -7.04 37.64
N LYS A 390 -18.39 -7.81 36.96
CA LYS A 390 -17.57 -8.83 37.62
C LYS A 390 -16.58 -8.23 38.63
N ALA A 391 -15.91 -7.13 38.28
CA ALA A 391 -15.00 -6.42 39.18
C ALA A 391 -15.73 -5.83 40.40
N LEU A 392 -16.99 -5.41 40.23
CA LEU A 392 -17.84 -4.94 41.31
C LEU A 392 -18.18 -6.05 42.31
N GLY A 393 -18.54 -7.24 41.81
CA GLY A 393 -18.77 -8.42 42.66
C GLY A 393 -17.54 -8.74 43.52
N LEU A 394 -16.36 -8.80 42.88
CA LEU A 394 -15.09 -9.03 43.58
C LEU A 394 -14.77 -7.96 44.63
N ALA A 395 -15.06 -6.68 44.33
CA ALA A 395 -14.84 -5.59 45.26
C ALA A 395 -15.77 -5.69 46.48
N ALA A 396 -17.05 -6.05 46.29
CA ALA A 396 -17.98 -6.27 47.40
C ALA A 396 -17.47 -7.39 48.33
N GLU A 397 -17.14 -8.54 47.75
CA GLU A 397 -16.80 -9.74 48.51
C GLU A 397 -15.49 -9.63 49.28
N ALA A 398 -14.54 -8.82 48.82
CA ALA A 398 -13.21 -8.67 49.42
C ALA A 398 -13.00 -7.33 50.13
N LYS A 399 -14.09 -6.64 50.55
CA LYS A 399 -14.03 -5.32 51.22
C LYS A 399 -13.23 -4.26 50.43
N GLY A 400 -13.27 -4.38 49.11
CA GLY A 400 -12.62 -3.46 48.18
C GLY A 400 -13.31 -2.10 48.17
N MET A 401 -12.51 -1.05 48.08
CA MET A 401 -12.97 0.33 47.95
C MET A 401 -12.79 0.83 46.52
N ILE A 402 -13.65 1.77 46.14
CA ILE A 402 -13.66 2.40 44.82
C ILE A 402 -13.52 3.90 45.01
N PRO A 403 -12.69 4.58 44.19
CA PRO A 403 -12.53 6.03 44.30
C PRO A 403 -13.82 6.76 43.92
N LEU A 404 -14.28 7.65 44.79
CA LEU A 404 -15.37 8.59 44.58
C LEU A 404 -14.79 9.98 44.27
N ARG A 405 -15.42 10.72 43.35
CA ARG A 405 -15.02 12.09 43.04
C ARG A 405 -16.22 13.04 43.08
N LEU A 406 -16.33 13.80 44.17
CA LEU A 406 -17.40 14.76 44.40
C LEU A 406 -17.19 16.07 43.60
N SER A 407 -15.94 16.55 43.45
CA SER A 407 -15.58 17.72 42.63
C SER A 407 -14.31 17.52 41.77
N ALA A 408 -14.11 18.40 40.78
CA ALA A 408 -12.93 18.37 39.91
C ALA A 408 -11.61 18.63 40.66
N ASP A 409 -11.64 19.37 41.76
CA ASP A 409 -10.48 19.73 42.59
C ASP A 409 -10.40 18.95 43.92
N ASP A 410 -11.40 18.13 44.25
CA ASP A 410 -11.42 17.39 45.50
C ASP A 410 -10.39 16.26 45.57
N LYS A 411 -9.93 15.99 46.80
CA LYS A 411 -9.18 14.78 47.13
C LYS A 411 -10.05 13.55 46.85
N ARG A 412 -9.44 12.47 46.38
CA ARG A 412 -10.14 11.20 46.16
C ARG A 412 -10.59 10.64 47.50
N GLU A 413 -11.90 10.48 47.64
CA GLU A 413 -12.48 9.69 48.71
C GLU A 413 -12.58 8.23 48.25
N TYR A 414 -12.49 7.29 49.18
CA TYR A 414 -12.59 5.87 48.92
C TYR A 414 -13.76 5.34 49.72
N VAL A 415 -14.71 4.72 49.02
CA VAL A 415 -15.94 4.21 49.63
C VAL A 415 -16.05 2.73 49.31
N ARG A 416 -16.54 1.92 50.26
CA ARG A 416 -16.81 0.51 50.01
C ARG A 416 -18.05 0.39 49.14
N LEU A 417 -18.07 -0.60 48.26
CA LEU A 417 -19.20 -0.77 47.35
C LEU A 417 -20.52 -1.02 48.10
N GLU A 418 -20.44 -1.71 49.23
CA GLU A 418 -21.59 -2.02 50.10
C GLU A 418 -22.27 -0.74 50.61
N ASP A 419 -21.49 0.29 50.92
CA ASP A 419 -22.00 1.55 51.49
C ASP A 419 -22.75 2.41 50.46
N ILE A 420 -22.50 2.20 49.16
CA ILE A 420 -23.11 2.96 48.06
C ILE A 420 -24.16 2.15 47.28
N ARG A 421 -24.31 0.86 47.59
CA ARG A 421 -25.22 -0.07 46.90
C ARG A 421 -26.67 0.25 47.26
N GLY A 422 -27.25 1.24 46.59
CA GLY A 422 -28.63 1.70 46.80
C GLY A 422 -28.80 3.20 46.56
N ASP A 423 -27.71 3.97 46.60
CA ASP A 423 -27.73 5.40 46.35
C ASP A 423 -27.33 5.70 44.89
N VAL A 424 -28.34 5.96 44.05
CA VAL A 424 -28.17 6.29 42.62
C VAL A 424 -27.34 7.56 42.42
N ILE A 425 -27.36 8.49 43.38
CA ILE A 425 -26.62 9.75 43.31
C ILE A 425 -25.14 9.48 43.57
N LEU A 426 -24.79 8.75 44.63
CA LEU A 426 -23.40 8.36 44.91
C LEU A 426 -22.80 7.49 43.80
N MET A 427 -23.58 6.54 43.26
CA MET A 427 -23.16 5.69 42.14
C MET A 427 -22.81 6.47 40.87
N ARG A 428 -23.43 7.64 40.64
CA ARG A 428 -23.09 8.54 39.51
C ARG A 428 -21.73 9.25 39.70
N HIS A 429 -21.23 9.36 40.94
CA HIS A 429 -19.97 10.04 41.28
C HIS A 429 -18.77 9.09 41.39
N VAL A 430 -18.98 7.78 41.21
CA VAL A 430 -17.89 6.78 41.24
C VAL A 430 -16.97 6.96 40.03
N GLU A 431 -15.65 7.05 40.28
CA GLU A 431 -14.65 7.23 39.23
C GLU A 431 -14.31 5.88 38.56
N TRP A 432 -15.13 5.46 37.60
CA TRP A 432 -14.85 4.27 36.80
C TRP A 432 -13.69 4.50 35.83
N PRO A 433 -12.68 3.60 35.79
CA PRO A 433 -11.73 3.57 34.70
C PRO A 433 -12.46 3.31 33.36
N ARG A 434 -12.54 4.35 32.54
CA ARG A 434 -13.14 4.24 31.20
C ARG A 434 -12.27 3.41 30.26
N ILE A 435 -12.90 2.90 29.19
CA ILE A 435 -12.19 2.35 28.03
C ILE A 435 -11.10 3.35 27.62
N LYS A 436 -9.90 2.84 27.40
CA LYS A 436 -8.76 3.68 27.05
C LYS A 436 -9.07 4.51 25.81
N ASN A 437 -8.75 5.80 25.84
CA ASN A 437 -8.84 6.66 24.68
C ASN A 437 -7.94 6.15 23.53
N VAL A 438 -8.44 6.18 22.29
CA VAL A 438 -7.75 5.66 21.09
C VAL A 438 -6.37 6.29 20.89
N ASP A 439 -6.24 7.61 21.01
CA ASP A 439 -4.94 8.30 20.86
C ASP A 439 -3.94 7.82 21.92
N ARG A 440 -4.44 7.51 23.12
CA ARG A 440 -3.64 6.95 24.21
C ARG A 440 -3.28 5.48 23.99
N ALA A 441 -4.15 4.72 23.33
CA ALA A 441 -3.85 3.36 22.89
C ALA A 441 -2.80 3.37 21.79
N ILE A 442 -2.95 4.22 20.76
CA ILE A 442 -1.98 4.44 19.68
C ILE A 442 -0.61 4.80 20.24
N ASP A 443 -0.55 5.82 21.10
CA ASP A 443 0.66 6.26 21.79
C ASP A 443 1.32 5.09 22.55
N LYS A 444 0.52 4.28 23.25
CA LYS A 444 1.03 3.11 23.98
C LYS A 444 1.49 2.00 23.04
N ILE A 445 0.79 1.75 21.94
CA ILE A 445 1.15 0.70 20.98
C ILE A 445 2.47 1.04 20.30
N LEU A 446 2.59 2.26 19.77
CA LEU A 446 3.80 2.74 19.09
C LEU A 446 5.01 2.77 20.03
N ARG A 447 4.81 3.16 21.30
CA ARG A 447 5.92 3.34 22.26
C ARG A 447 6.27 2.09 23.07
N LEU A 448 5.28 1.24 23.39
CA LEU A 448 5.42 0.18 24.42
C LEU A 448 4.97 -1.21 23.97
N CYS A 449 4.31 -1.33 22.81
CA CYS A 449 3.87 -2.61 22.27
C CYS A 449 4.55 -2.94 20.93
N ASP A 450 5.62 -2.23 20.57
CA ASP A 450 6.41 -2.46 19.36
C ASP A 450 5.56 -2.40 18.07
N GLY A 451 4.53 -1.55 18.07
CA GLY A 451 3.56 -1.44 16.97
C GLY A 451 2.50 -2.56 16.95
N GLN A 452 2.60 -3.58 17.80
CA GLN A 452 1.66 -4.71 17.85
C GLN A 452 0.45 -4.43 18.74
N THR A 453 -0.73 -4.46 18.14
CA THR A 453 -1.99 -4.21 18.85
C THR A 453 -2.34 -5.31 19.86
N SER A 454 -2.05 -6.57 19.56
CA SER A 454 -2.35 -7.74 20.42
C SER A 454 -1.70 -7.69 21.81
N ARG A 455 -0.67 -6.86 22.00
CA ARG A 455 0.05 -6.68 23.28
C ARG A 455 -0.55 -5.57 24.14
N LEU A 456 -1.58 -4.86 23.66
CA LEU A 456 -2.29 -3.83 24.41
C LEU A 456 -3.36 -4.43 25.32
N LEU A 457 -2.95 -4.94 26.49
CA LEU A 457 -3.81 -5.70 27.41
C LEU A 457 -4.66 -4.84 28.38
N ASP A 458 -4.58 -3.51 28.31
CA ASP A 458 -5.22 -2.58 29.25
C ASP A 458 -6.09 -1.56 28.52
N VAL A 459 -6.78 -1.99 27.47
CA VAL A 459 -7.84 -1.20 26.81
C VAL A 459 -9.04 -1.09 27.74
N VAL A 460 -9.49 -2.25 28.24
CA VAL A 460 -10.46 -2.36 29.32
C VAL A 460 -9.72 -2.64 30.60
N ARG A 461 -9.95 -1.81 31.62
CA ARG A 461 -9.30 -1.95 32.92
C ARG A 461 -10.24 -1.57 34.04
N GLN A 462 -10.07 -2.18 35.19
CA GLN A 462 -10.77 -1.82 36.43
C GLN A 462 -9.76 -1.71 37.56
N CYS A 463 -10.11 -1.01 38.63
CA CYS A 463 -9.22 -0.79 39.77
C CYS A 463 -10.00 -0.98 41.06
N ILE A 464 -9.50 -1.84 41.94
CA ILE A 464 -10.01 -2.04 43.29
C ILE A 464 -8.89 -1.60 44.24
N VAL A 465 -9.25 -0.80 45.25
CA VAL A 465 -8.29 -0.25 46.21
C VAL A 465 -8.58 -0.81 47.59
N PHE A 466 -7.55 -1.27 48.28
CA PHE A 466 -7.68 -1.89 49.60
C PHE A 466 -6.99 -1.03 50.65
N GLU A 467 -7.56 -0.97 51.84
CA GLU A 467 -6.96 -0.31 52.99
C GLU A 467 -5.82 -1.17 53.56
N ARG A 468 -6.08 -2.48 53.67
CA ARG A 468 -5.14 -3.48 54.18
C ARG A 468 -4.61 -4.36 53.05
N LEU A 469 -3.37 -4.82 53.19
CA LEU A 469 -2.78 -5.73 52.21
C LEU A 469 -3.39 -7.14 52.30
N GLU A 470 -3.89 -7.53 53.47
CA GLU A 470 -4.54 -8.83 53.67
C GLU A 470 -5.82 -8.97 52.83
N ASP A 471 -6.65 -7.92 52.79
CA ASP A 471 -7.88 -7.89 51.97
C ASP A 471 -7.55 -7.99 50.46
N LEU A 472 -6.41 -7.44 50.04
CA LEU A 472 -5.91 -7.56 48.67
C LEU A 472 -5.52 -9.01 48.34
N CYS A 473 -4.85 -9.71 49.27
CA CYS A 473 -4.54 -11.13 49.13
C CYS A 473 -5.82 -11.97 49.03
N GLU A 474 -6.81 -11.70 49.88
CA GLU A 474 -8.12 -12.37 49.88
C GLU A 474 -8.86 -12.15 48.55
N CYS A 475 -8.79 -10.95 47.98
CA CYS A 475 -9.33 -10.67 46.65
C CYS A 475 -8.59 -11.46 45.56
N LEU A 476 -7.26 -11.58 45.64
CA LEU A 476 -6.48 -12.33 44.66
C LEU A 476 -6.80 -13.83 44.70
N GLU A 477 -7.02 -14.40 45.89
CA GLU A 477 -7.45 -15.78 46.06
C GLU A 477 -8.81 -16.03 45.40
N ARG A 478 -9.78 -15.13 45.61
CA ARG A 478 -11.08 -15.21 44.92
C ARG A 478 -10.93 -15.15 43.41
N ILE A 479 -10.10 -14.24 42.90
CA ILE A 479 -9.81 -14.15 41.45
C ILE A 479 -9.21 -15.45 40.91
N LEU A 480 -8.35 -16.11 41.68
CA LEU A 480 -7.72 -17.38 41.31
C LEU A 480 -8.68 -18.58 41.39
N GLY A 481 -9.70 -18.51 42.26
CA GLY A 481 -10.72 -19.55 42.45
C GLY A 481 -11.98 -19.39 41.59
N ASP A 482 -12.17 -18.24 40.94
CA ASP A 482 -13.38 -17.93 40.18
C ASP A 482 -13.41 -18.68 38.82
N PRO A 483 -14.42 -19.55 38.58
CA PRO A 483 -14.48 -20.35 37.36
C PRO A 483 -14.75 -19.53 36.09
N GLU A 484 -15.29 -18.31 36.21
CA GLU A 484 -15.54 -17.41 35.09
C GLU A 484 -14.33 -16.56 34.74
N ILE A 485 -13.26 -16.60 35.54
CA ILE A 485 -12.05 -15.80 35.36
C ILE A 485 -10.88 -16.69 34.97
N VAL A 486 -10.32 -16.43 33.80
CA VAL A 486 -9.06 -17.04 33.37
C VAL A 486 -7.94 -16.03 33.54
N VAL A 487 -7.14 -16.19 34.59
CA VAL A 487 -5.96 -15.36 34.80
C VAL A 487 -4.92 -15.71 33.73
N MET A 488 -4.37 -14.70 33.07
CA MET A 488 -3.35 -14.85 32.01
C MET A 488 -1.97 -14.48 32.53
N ARG A 489 -1.89 -13.43 33.35
CA ARG A 489 -0.62 -12.95 33.92
C ARG A 489 -0.85 -12.06 35.12
N ILE A 490 -0.16 -12.37 36.21
CA ILE A 490 -0.07 -11.50 37.38
C ILE A 490 1.25 -10.74 37.35
N LYS A 491 1.19 -9.42 37.52
CA LYS A 491 2.37 -8.57 37.69
C LYS A 491 2.37 -8.07 39.14
N ASN A 492 3.05 -8.80 40.02
CA ASN A 492 3.25 -8.38 41.40
C ASN A 492 4.36 -7.33 41.48
N ARG A 493 4.00 -6.04 41.57
CA ARG A 493 4.97 -4.95 41.78
C ARG A 493 5.21 -4.65 43.26
N LEU A 494 4.45 -5.30 44.14
CA LEU A 494 4.70 -5.32 45.59
C LEU A 494 5.77 -6.37 45.96
N ASP A 495 6.33 -7.10 45.01
CA ASP A 495 7.47 -7.96 45.30
C ASP A 495 8.72 -7.12 45.67
N PRO A 496 9.45 -7.44 46.75
CA PRO A 496 10.69 -6.75 47.10
C PRO A 496 11.74 -6.76 45.98
N SER A 497 11.77 -7.80 45.14
CA SER A 497 12.68 -7.91 43.99
C SER A 497 12.29 -7.04 42.80
N PHE A 498 11.10 -6.42 42.81
CA PHE A 498 10.64 -5.59 41.70
C PHE A 498 11.40 -4.25 41.62
N ASP A 499 11.97 -3.97 40.44
CA ASP A 499 12.65 -2.70 40.17
C ASP A 499 11.66 -1.54 39.96
N ALA A 500 11.41 -0.81 41.06
CA ALA A 500 10.51 0.33 41.11
C ALA A 500 10.94 1.51 40.22
N ARG A 501 12.17 1.56 39.69
CA ARG A 501 12.59 2.58 38.70
C ARG A 501 11.66 2.60 37.50
N THR A 502 11.22 1.42 37.09
CA THR A 502 10.43 1.24 35.87
C THR A 502 9.01 1.78 35.96
N THR A 503 8.50 2.06 37.16
CA THR A 503 7.15 2.64 37.42
C THR A 503 7.20 4.00 38.10
N GLY A 504 8.38 4.60 38.24
CA GLY A 504 8.57 5.85 38.98
C GLY A 504 8.28 5.70 40.48
N GLY A 505 8.47 4.51 41.03
CA GLY A 505 8.24 4.20 42.45
C GLY A 505 6.89 3.53 42.73
N TYR A 506 5.86 3.72 41.89
CA TYR A 506 4.52 3.19 42.15
C TYR A 506 4.47 1.65 42.12
N ARG A 507 3.80 1.05 43.11
CA ARG A 507 3.64 -0.41 43.26
C ARG A 507 2.16 -0.78 43.41
N ASP A 508 1.76 -1.86 42.75
CA ASP A 508 0.41 -2.45 42.71
C ASP A 508 0.51 -3.93 42.29
N VAL A 509 -0.60 -4.66 42.35
CA VAL A 509 -0.75 -5.95 41.68
C VAL A 509 -1.63 -5.75 40.45
N ALA A 510 -1.08 -5.98 39.26
CA ALA A 510 -1.84 -5.91 38.02
C ALA A 510 -2.10 -7.31 37.48
N VAL A 511 -3.36 -7.73 37.47
CA VAL A 511 -3.82 -9.01 36.97
C VAL A 511 -4.37 -8.80 35.56
N ASN A 512 -3.79 -9.50 34.58
CA ASN A 512 -4.33 -9.58 33.23
C ASN A 512 -5.15 -10.87 33.19
N LEU A 513 -6.45 -10.76 32.92
CA LEU A 513 -7.39 -11.86 32.99
C LEU A 513 -8.40 -11.81 31.83
N ARG A 514 -9.10 -12.91 31.60
CA ARG A 514 -10.23 -13.00 30.67
C ARG A 514 -11.48 -13.36 31.47
N VAL A 515 -12.61 -12.77 31.09
CA VAL A 515 -13.92 -13.16 31.61
C VAL A 515 -14.54 -14.12 30.61
N VAL A 516 -14.80 -15.35 31.04
CA VAL A 516 -15.26 -16.47 30.20
C VAL A 516 -16.60 -16.96 30.72
N THR A 517 -17.65 -16.21 30.42
CA THR A 517 -19.05 -16.60 30.61
C THR A 517 -19.65 -17.08 29.28
N GLU A 518 -20.79 -17.79 29.33
CA GLU A 518 -21.54 -18.18 28.13
C GLU A 518 -21.82 -16.98 27.22
N ARG A 519 -22.30 -15.87 27.80
CA ARG A 519 -22.53 -14.61 27.10
C ARG A 519 -21.28 -14.07 26.39
N THR A 520 -20.11 -14.12 27.02
CA THR A 520 -18.87 -13.66 26.37
C THR A 520 -18.41 -14.58 25.23
N ARG A 521 -18.76 -15.88 25.28
CA ARG A 521 -18.49 -16.84 24.19
C ARG A 521 -19.39 -16.58 23.00
N GLU A 522 -20.69 -16.37 23.24
CA GLU A 522 -21.68 -16.01 22.20
C GLU A 522 -21.30 -14.74 21.44
N LEU A 523 -20.85 -13.72 22.17
CA LEU A 523 -20.38 -12.45 21.59
C LEU A 523 -19.00 -12.56 20.91
N GLY A 524 -18.28 -13.68 21.08
CA GLY A 524 -16.94 -13.89 20.54
C GLY A 524 -15.84 -13.07 21.22
N VAL A 525 -16.09 -12.56 22.45
CA VAL A 525 -15.18 -11.67 23.19
C VAL A 525 -14.55 -12.31 24.43
N ALA A 526 -14.84 -13.59 24.72
CA ALA A 526 -14.23 -14.36 25.82
C ALA A 526 -12.68 -14.39 25.78
N GLY A 527 -12.12 -14.10 24.61
CA GLY A 527 -10.69 -13.97 24.38
C GLY A 527 -10.04 -12.64 24.80
N HIS A 528 -10.86 -11.61 25.06
CA HIS A 528 -10.37 -10.27 25.38
C HIS A 528 -9.70 -10.24 26.75
N VAL A 529 -8.48 -9.70 26.80
CA VAL A 529 -7.72 -9.59 28.04
C VAL A 529 -8.04 -8.24 28.68
N CYS A 530 -8.54 -8.28 29.92
CA CYS A 530 -8.79 -7.11 30.75
C CYS A 530 -7.67 -6.95 31.80
N GLU A 531 -7.36 -5.71 32.17
CA GLU A 531 -6.40 -5.42 33.27
C GLU A 531 -7.16 -5.05 34.55
N LEU A 532 -7.16 -5.93 35.55
CA LEU A 532 -7.62 -5.61 36.91
C LEU A 532 -6.43 -5.16 37.76
N ARG A 533 -6.52 -3.96 38.35
CA ARG A 533 -5.50 -3.45 39.27
C ARG A 533 -5.98 -3.54 40.71
N LEU A 534 -5.18 -4.20 41.54
CA LEU A 534 -5.35 -4.24 42.98
C LEU A 534 -4.31 -3.31 43.59
N GLY A 535 -4.77 -2.16 44.09
CA GLY A 535 -3.94 -1.13 44.69
C GLY A 535 -4.12 -1.07 46.20
N VAL A 536 -3.10 -0.61 46.91
CA VAL A 536 -3.22 -0.30 48.34
C VAL A 536 -3.41 1.21 48.51
N MET A 537 -4.27 1.63 49.43
CA MET A 537 -4.71 3.02 49.60
C MET A 537 -3.54 3.99 49.75
N GLY A 538 -2.57 3.69 50.63
CA GLY A 538 -1.37 4.54 50.84
C GLY A 538 -0.60 4.83 49.54
N MET A 539 -0.42 3.80 48.70
CA MET A 539 0.21 3.96 47.37
C MET A 539 -0.67 4.72 46.38
N HIS A 540 -1.97 4.43 46.36
CA HIS A 540 -2.88 4.98 45.37
C HIS A 540 -3.18 6.46 45.63
N VAL A 541 -3.23 6.90 46.89
CA VAL A 541 -3.35 8.31 47.30
C VAL A 541 -2.17 9.15 46.80
N LEU A 542 -0.95 8.60 46.86
CA LEU A 542 0.25 9.25 46.34
C LEU A 542 0.29 9.37 44.80
N SER A 543 -0.60 8.66 44.09
CA SER A 543 -0.71 8.67 42.63
C SER A 543 -1.51 9.88 42.12
N THR A 544 -1.00 11.08 42.38
CA THR A 544 -1.65 12.32 41.92
C THR A 544 -1.62 12.45 40.39
N ARG A 545 -2.51 13.27 39.82
CA ARG A 545 -2.53 13.54 38.36
C ARG A 545 -1.18 14.07 37.87
N GLU A 546 -0.55 14.98 38.61
CA GLU A 546 0.74 15.57 38.28
C GLU A 546 1.88 14.54 38.23
N ARG A 547 2.03 13.72 39.26
CA ARG A 547 3.06 12.66 39.30
C ARG A 547 2.88 11.67 38.15
N ARG A 548 1.63 11.30 37.85
CA ARG A 548 1.32 10.44 36.70
C ARG A 548 1.68 11.07 35.36
N LEU A 549 1.49 12.39 35.20
CA LEU A 549 1.87 13.11 33.99
C LEU A 549 3.40 13.24 33.87
N ARG A 550 4.12 13.53 34.97
CA ARG A 550 5.59 13.55 34.99
C ARG A 550 6.20 12.21 34.62
N TYR A 551 5.77 11.13 35.28
CA TYR A 551 6.23 9.78 34.94
C TYR A 551 5.90 9.41 33.48
N ARG A 552 4.71 9.81 32.98
CA ARG A 552 4.33 9.57 31.57
C ARG A 552 5.32 10.23 30.60
N GLY A 553 5.84 11.41 30.92
CA GLY A 553 6.82 12.12 30.09
C GLY A 553 8.15 11.36 29.92
N VAL A 554 8.59 10.63 30.94
CA VAL A 554 9.89 9.92 30.92
C VAL A 554 9.77 8.41 30.68
N LYS A 555 8.55 7.87 30.70
CA LYS A 555 8.27 6.43 30.68
C LYS A 555 8.91 5.69 29.50
N GLN A 556 8.89 6.28 28.31
CA GLN A 556 9.44 5.65 27.10
C GLN A 556 10.96 5.54 27.20
N VAL A 557 11.60 6.64 27.61
CA VAL A 557 13.05 6.74 27.78
C VAL A 557 13.55 5.67 28.77
N LEU A 558 12.86 5.52 29.91
CA LEU A 558 13.24 4.57 30.97
C LEU A 558 13.02 3.09 30.62
N ARG A 559 12.22 2.79 29.60
CA ARG A 559 11.88 1.40 29.21
C ARG A 559 12.71 0.86 28.06
N TYR A 560 13.32 1.73 27.27
CA TYR A 560 14.07 1.35 26.07
C TYR A 560 15.21 0.36 26.37
N GLU A 561 16.04 0.64 27.40
CA GLU A 561 17.19 -0.22 27.71
C GLU A 561 16.82 -1.67 28.00
N ARG A 562 15.73 -1.91 28.73
CA ARG A 562 15.35 -3.27 29.14
C ARG A 562 14.80 -4.11 27.97
N ALA A 563 14.15 -3.49 26.99
CA ALA A 563 13.61 -4.20 25.83
C ALA A 563 14.72 -4.75 24.92
N TRP A 564 15.87 -4.06 24.86
CA TRP A 564 17.02 -4.47 24.07
C TRP A 564 17.73 -5.69 24.70
N TRP A 565 18.04 -5.62 26.00
CA TRP A 565 18.70 -6.72 26.73
C TRP A 565 17.84 -7.99 26.88
N SER A 566 16.51 -7.88 26.88
CA SER A 566 15.67 -9.07 26.98
C SER A 566 15.62 -9.89 25.69
N LYS A 567 15.94 -9.30 24.53
CA LYS A 567 15.96 -10.00 23.22
C LYS A 567 17.27 -10.74 22.96
N GLU A 568 18.38 -10.30 23.51
CA GLU A 568 19.68 -10.98 23.37
C GLU A 568 19.65 -12.39 23.99
N LYS A 569 18.92 -12.57 25.10
CA LYS A 569 18.67 -13.88 25.72
C LYS A 569 17.73 -14.79 24.92
N VAL A 570 17.07 -14.23 23.90
CA VAL A 570 16.01 -14.85 23.10
C VAL A 570 16.62 -15.32 21.76
N CYS A 571 17.24 -14.44 20.97
CA CYS A 571 17.79 -14.86 19.67
C CYS A 571 18.88 -15.96 19.73
N SER A 572 19.65 -16.09 20.83
CA SER A 572 20.71 -17.12 20.94
C SER A 572 20.21 -18.58 21.00
N LYS A 573 18.89 -18.81 21.06
CA LYS A 573 18.30 -20.15 21.26
C LYS A 573 17.51 -20.67 20.05
N VAL A 574 17.18 -19.80 19.08
CA VAL A 574 16.27 -20.11 17.97
C VAL A 574 17.02 -20.65 16.74
N GLU A 575 18.32 -20.40 16.62
CA GLU A 575 19.12 -20.72 15.43
C GLU A 575 19.33 -22.23 15.17
N ASN A 576 19.02 -23.11 16.13
CA ASN A 576 19.34 -24.54 16.03
C ASN A 576 18.25 -25.44 15.42
N VAL A 577 17.04 -24.94 15.11
CA VAL A 577 15.87 -25.84 14.88
C VAL A 577 15.31 -25.82 13.45
N SER A 578 15.65 -24.86 12.56
CA SER A 578 14.85 -24.64 11.34
C SER A 578 15.31 -25.31 10.03
N ILE A 579 16.11 -26.39 10.04
CA ILE A 579 16.69 -26.97 8.80
C ILE A 579 15.97 -28.23 8.26
N GLN A 580 14.86 -28.68 8.86
CA GLN A 580 14.27 -29.96 8.43
C GLN A 580 12.76 -29.89 8.12
N VAL A 581 12.46 -30.33 6.89
CA VAL A 581 11.20 -30.92 6.39
C VAL A 581 10.30 -30.02 5.51
N SER A 582 10.25 -30.41 4.23
CA SER A 582 9.21 -30.14 3.25
C SER A 582 9.14 -31.34 2.30
N MET A 583 7.98 -32.04 2.18
CA MET A 583 7.43 -32.64 0.95
C MET A 583 6.16 -33.51 1.19
N SER A 584 5.25 -33.45 0.20
CA SER A 584 4.13 -34.34 -0.24
C SER A 584 2.71 -34.30 0.38
N GLN A 585 1.76 -33.81 -0.48
CA GLN A 585 0.46 -34.37 -0.98
C GLN A 585 -0.63 -34.92 -0.03
N VAL A 586 -1.95 -35.07 -0.33
CA VAL A 586 -3.04 -34.49 -1.19
C VAL A 586 -4.35 -35.18 -0.71
N SER A 587 -5.50 -34.47 -0.75
CA SER A 587 -6.92 -34.96 -0.84
C SER A 587 -7.86 -34.93 0.38
N GLU A 588 -9.08 -34.42 0.09
CA GLU A 588 -10.42 -34.70 0.64
C GLU A 588 -11.09 -33.87 1.79
N SER A 589 -12.24 -33.28 1.42
CA SER A 589 -13.53 -33.20 2.16
C SER A 589 -14.02 -31.88 2.77
N ILE A 590 -15.11 -31.36 2.17
CA ILE A 590 -16.03 -30.31 2.67
C ILE A 590 -17.38 -31.01 2.88
N GLU A 591 -17.86 -31.15 4.12
CA GLU A 591 -19.24 -31.65 4.37
C GLU A 591 -19.88 -31.29 5.73
N SER A 592 -19.34 -30.37 6.55
CA SER A 592 -19.86 -30.18 7.94
C SER A 592 -20.26 -28.75 8.35
N THR A 593 -21.03 -28.02 7.53
CA THR A 593 -21.59 -26.73 8.00
C THR A 593 -22.97 -26.40 7.43
N GLN A 594 -23.94 -27.31 7.61
CA GLN A 594 -25.34 -27.04 7.26
C GLN A 594 -26.36 -27.32 8.37
N GLU A 595 -25.99 -27.94 9.49
CA GLU A 595 -26.94 -28.32 10.55
C GLU A 595 -27.10 -27.30 11.71
N GLY A 596 -26.29 -26.23 11.75
CA GLY A 596 -26.33 -25.24 12.84
C GLY A 596 -27.38 -24.13 12.70
N LEU A 597 -28.00 -23.97 11.52
CA LEU A 597 -28.87 -22.80 11.22
C LEU A 597 -30.35 -23.00 11.55
N SER A 598 -30.80 -24.24 11.82
CA SER A 598 -32.24 -24.57 11.85
C SER A 598 -32.94 -24.36 13.20
N ARG A 599 -32.22 -23.96 14.26
CA ARG A 599 -32.78 -23.83 15.62
C ARG A 599 -33.09 -22.41 16.10
N ALA A 600 -32.84 -21.37 15.29
CA ALA A 600 -32.92 -19.98 15.74
C ALA A 600 -34.20 -19.21 15.29
N GLN A 601 -35.24 -19.90 14.81
CA GLN A 601 -36.37 -19.26 14.13
C GLN A 601 -37.62 -19.00 14.99
N GLY A 602 -37.61 -19.30 16.29
CA GLY A 602 -38.80 -19.19 17.16
C GLY A 602 -38.67 -18.17 18.29
N ARG A 603 -38.51 -16.88 18.00
CA ARG A 603 -38.78 -15.78 18.97
C ARG A 603 -38.76 -14.43 18.25
N MET A 604 -39.92 -13.96 17.81
CA MET A 604 -40.09 -12.67 17.15
C MET A 604 -41.23 -11.92 17.87
N GLN A 605 -41.00 -10.63 18.17
CA GLN A 605 -41.95 -9.57 18.60
C GLN A 605 -41.64 -8.78 19.90
N THR A 606 -40.48 -8.91 20.57
CA THR A 606 -40.20 -8.10 21.81
C THR A 606 -38.92 -7.26 21.83
N PHE A 607 -38.33 -6.93 20.67
CA PHE A 607 -37.08 -6.15 20.63
C PHE A 607 -37.26 -4.61 20.61
N GLU A 608 -38.48 -4.08 20.59
CA GLU A 608 -38.70 -2.62 20.63
C GLU A 608 -38.42 -1.98 22.00
N GLN A 609 -38.16 -2.76 23.07
CA GLN A 609 -37.99 -2.23 24.43
C GLN A 609 -36.59 -2.34 25.05
N CYS A 610 -35.58 -2.90 24.36
CA CYS A 610 -34.24 -3.03 24.94
C CYS A 610 -33.25 -2.00 24.36
N ASP A 611 -33.42 -0.72 24.74
CA ASP A 611 -32.47 0.36 24.38
C ASP A 611 -31.06 0.15 24.99
N ASP A 612 -30.90 -0.78 25.94
CA ASP A 612 -29.66 -1.04 26.70
C ASP A 612 -28.83 -2.27 26.25
N CYS A 613 -29.15 -2.90 25.11
CA CYS A 613 -28.34 -4.03 24.64
C CYS A 613 -26.94 -3.59 24.14
N PRO A 614 -25.82 -4.19 24.59
CA PRO A 614 -24.46 -3.83 24.16
C PRO A 614 -24.24 -3.83 22.64
N GLN A 615 -24.97 -4.66 21.90
CA GLN A 615 -24.92 -4.74 20.43
C GLN A 615 -25.46 -3.47 19.77
N SER A 616 -26.54 -2.87 20.30
CA SER A 616 -27.13 -1.63 19.76
C SER A 616 -26.17 -0.46 19.95
N SER A 617 -25.50 -0.38 21.11
CA SER A 617 -24.47 0.60 21.42
C SER A 617 -23.26 0.49 20.49
N PHE A 618 -22.83 -0.74 20.19
CA PHE A 618 -21.75 -1.01 19.23
C PHE A 618 -22.13 -0.52 17.82
N MET A 619 -23.36 -0.79 17.37
CA MET A 619 -23.82 -0.34 16.05
C MET A 619 -23.98 1.17 15.95
N LYS A 620 -24.50 1.83 17.00
CA LYS A 620 -24.55 3.30 17.07
C LYS A 620 -23.14 3.90 16.95
N TYR A 621 -22.14 3.26 17.55
CA TYR A 621 -20.75 3.66 17.38
C TYR A 621 -20.27 3.47 15.93
N LYS A 622 -20.50 2.32 15.31
CA LYS A 622 -20.09 2.05 13.92
C LYS A 622 -20.84 2.88 12.87
N GLY A 623 -22.06 3.33 13.14
CA GLY A 623 -22.78 4.28 12.27
C GLY A 623 -22.13 5.68 12.26
N LYS A 624 -21.42 6.05 13.34
CA LYS A 624 -20.76 7.36 13.49
C LYS A 624 -19.33 7.38 12.98
N TYR A 625 -18.61 6.25 13.08
CA TYR A 625 -17.19 6.15 12.72
C TYR A 625 -16.96 5.20 11.55
N PRO A 626 -16.00 5.50 10.66
CA PRO A 626 -15.59 4.58 9.61
C PRO A 626 -15.18 3.21 10.17
N GLY A 627 -15.55 2.14 9.49
CA GLY A 627 -15.06 0.80 9.76
C GLY A 627 -13.94 0.40 8.79
N GLY A 628 -13.55 -0.87 8.82
CA GLY A 628 -12.40 -1.33 8.04
C GLY A 628 -12.56 -2.69 7.38
N ILE A 629 -13.58 -3.47 7.75
CA ILE A 629 -13.75 -4.87 7.34
C ILE A 629 -14.41 -4.95 5.97
N MET A 630 -15.59 -4.35 5.81
CA MET A 630 -16.22 -4.24 4.50
C MET A 630 -15.42 -3.33 3.57
N ASP A 631 -14.72 -2.34 4.10
CA ASP A 631 -13.77 -1.54 3.32
C ASP A 631 -12.55 -2.37 2.87
N GLU A 632 -12.10 -3.32 3.69
CA GLU A 632 -11.10 -4.29 3.28
C GLU A 632 -11.63 -5.23 2.22
N LYS A 633 -12.89 -5.66 2.30
CA LYS A 633 -13.54 -6.43 1.24
C LYS A 633 -13.68 -5.61 -0.05
N LEU A 634 -14.11 -4.34 0.03
CA LEU A 634 -14.13 -3.37 -1.08
C LEU A 634 -12.74 -3.20 -1.68
N ARG A 635 -11.71 -3.19 -0.82
CA ARG A 635 -10.34 -3.24 -1.28
C ARG A 635 -10.11 -4.59 -2.01
N ASN A 636 -10.23 -5.72 -1.33
CA ASN A 636 -9.75 -7.04 -1.76
C ASN A 636 -10.53 -7.65 -2.95
N ILE A 637 -11.75 -7.20 -3.23
CA ILE A 637 -12.57 -7.59 -4.41
C ILE A 637 -11.95 -7.18 -5.77
N VAL A 638 -10.70 -6.72 -5.79
CA VAL A 638 -9.80 -6.98 -6.91
C VAL A 638 -9.82 -8.47 -7.34
N THR A 639 -10.16 -9.43 -6.47
CA THR A 639 -10.45 -10.83 -6.88
C THR A 639 -11.74 -10.97 -7.70
N GLY A 640 -12.79 -10.18 -7.42
CA GLY A 640 -13.98 -10.12 -8.28
C GLY A 640 -13.65 -9.63 -9.70
N ILE A 641 -12.63 -8.79 -9.85
CA ILE A 641 -12.10 -8.37 -11.16
C ILE A 641 -11.45 -9.54 -11.91
N GLN A 642 -10.85 -10.51 -11.21
CA GLN A 642 -10.24 -11.69 -11.83
C GLN A 642 -11.29 -12.51 -12.59
N ASN A 643 -12.50 -12.64 -12.02
CA ASN A 643 -13.60 -13.40 -12.60
C ASN A 643 -14.41 -12.63 -13.64
N THR A 644 -14.38 -11.29 -13.62
CA THR A 644 -15.05 -10.48 -14.68
C THR A 644 -14.34 -10.61 -16.02
N MET A 645 -15.04 -10.46 -17.15
CA MET A 645 -14.40 -10.50 -18.48
C MET A 645 -13.38 -9.37 -18.63
N THR A 646 -12.23 -9.64 -19.27
CA THR A 646 -11.15 -8.65 -19.44
C THR A 646 -11.59 -7.44 -20.26
N SER A 647 -12.46 -7.66 -21.24
CA SER A 647 -13.10 -6.58 -22.00
C SER A 647 -13.84 -5.62 -21.08
N SER A 648 -14.59 -6.12 -20.09
CA SER A 648 -15.31 -5.29 -19.14
C SER A 648 -14.42 -4.45 -18.23
N VAL A 649 -13.26 -5.00 -17.89
CA VAL A 649 -12.29 -4.34 -17.01
C VAL A 649 -11.60 -3.16 -17.71
N ILE A 650 -11.32 -3.28 -19.01
CA ILE A 650 -10.60 -2.28 -19.80
C ILE A 650 -11.44 -1.03 -20.12
N PHE A 651 -12.76 -1.11 -19.97
CA PHE A 651 -13.65 0.05 -20.10
C PHE A 651 -14.17 0.57 -18.75
N SER A 652 -13.60 0.09 -17.64
CA SER A 652 -13.89 0.64 -16.32
C SER A 652 -13.23 2.02 -16.14
N SER A 653 -13.57 2.71 -15.06
CA SER A 653 -12.93 3.97 -14.66
C SER A 653 -11.44 3.82 -14.33
N ASN A 654 -10.96 2.60 -14.08
CA ASN A 654 -9.57 2.33 -13.71
C ASN A 654 -8.99 1.13 -14.51
N PRO A 655 -8.86 1.25 -15.84
CA PRO A 655 -8.61 0.10 -16.70
C PRO A 655 -7.24 -0.54 -16.46
N VAL A 656 -6.18 0.25 -16.27
CA VAL A 656 -4.82 -0.26 -16.05
C VAL A 656 -4.72 -0.94 -14.70
N LYS A 657 -5.16 -0.23 -13.66
CA LYS A 657 -5.13 -0.71 -12.29
C LYS A 657 -5.85 -2.06 -12.13
N ASN A 658 -7.00 -2.20 -12.79
CA ASN A 658 -7.80 -3.41 -12.70
C ASN A 658 -7.27 -4.54 -13.60
N THR A 659 -6.72 -4.21 -14.79
CA THR A 659 -6.20 -5.21 -15.74
C THR A 659 -4.89 -5.84 -15.24
N LEU A 660 -4.01 -5.09 -14.59
CA LEU A 660 -2.75 -5.61 -14.00
C LEU A 660 -2.96 -6.66 -12.89
N GLN A 661 -4.18 -6.76 -12.35
CA GLN A 661 -4.55 -7.74 -11.33
C GLN A 661 -4.99 -9.07 -11.95
N LYS A 662 -5.16 -9.13 -13.27
CA LYS A 662 -5.49 -10.35 -14.00
C LYS A 662 -4.23 -11.16 -14.31
N VAL A 663 -4.32 -12.46 -14.06
CA VAL A 663 -3.25 -13.41 -14.38
C VAL A 663 -2.89 -13.37 -15.87
N THR A 664 -3.89 -13.28 -16.75
CA THR A 664 -3.66 -13.21 -18.20
C THR A 664 -2.82 -12.00 -18.59
N THR A 665 -3.13 -10.82 -18.06
CA THR A 665 -2.34 -9.60 -18.29
C THR A 665 -0.94 -9.72 -17.73
N GLN A 666 -0.77 -10.31 -16.54
CA GLN A 666 0.54 -10.51 -15.94
C GLN A 666 1.42 -11.44 -16.78
N VAL A 667 0.86 -12.54 -17.30
CA VAL A 667 1.57 -13.45 -18.22
C VAL A 667 1.96 -12.72 -19.51
N VAL A 668 1.05 -11.92 -20.10
CA VAL A 668 1.37 -11.09 -21.27
C VAL A 668 2.48 -10.09 -20.95
N LEU A 669 2.47 -9.45 -19.77
CA LEU A 669 3.48 -8.48 -19.39
C LEU A 669 4.86 -9.13 -19.17
N LEU A 670 4.91 -10.35 -18.63
CA LEU A 670 6.16 -11.14 -18.55
C LEU A 670 6.67 -11.56 -19.93
N ALA A 671 5.77 -11.97 -20.83
CA ALA A 671 6.13 -12.29 -22.21
C ALA A 671 6.69 -11.06 -22.95
N VAL A 672 6.07 -9.89 -22.75
CA VAL A 672 6.58 -8.60 -23.24
C VAL A 672 7.94 -8.27 -22.63
N ALA A 673 8.15 -8.49 -21.32
CA ALA A 673 9.45 -8.29 -20.69
C ALA A 673 10.54 -9.19 -21.30
N GLY A 674 10.24 -10.47 -21.51
CA GLY A 674 11.16 -11.42 -22.16
C GLY A 674 11.48 -11.01 -23.60
N PHE A 675 10.45 -10.63 -24.37
CA PHE A 675 10.62 -10.15 -25.74
C PHE A 675 11.46 -8.87 -25.82
N LEU A 676 11.17 -7.86 -24.98
CA LEU A 676 11.94 -6.62 -24.91
C LEU A 676 13.40 -6.91 -24.53
N THR A 677 13.63 -7.77 -23.54
CA THR A 677 14.99 -8.18 -23.13
C THR A 677 15.74 -8.81 -24.30
N TYR A 678 15.11 -9.75 -25.01
CA TYR A 678 15.70 -10.37 -26.20
C TYR A 678 16.03 -9.34 -27.29
N MET A 679 15.08 -8.44 -27.62
CA MET A 679 15.27 -7.40 -28.62
C MET A 679 16.41 -6.44 -28.25
N TYR A 680 16.52 -6.04 -26.97
CA TYR A 680 17.59 -5.17 -26.51
C TYR A 680 18.94 -5.88 -26.48
N VAL A 681 19.01 -7.11 -25.99
CA VAL A 681 20.26 -7.89 -25.99
C VAL A 681 20.75 -8.14 -27.42
N ALA A 682 19.86 -8.50 -28.34
CA ALA A 682 20.19 -8.74 -29.74
C ALA A 682 20.63 -7.46 -30.48
N SER A 683 20.00 -6.32 -30.18
CA SER A 683 20.30 -5.05 -30.87
C SER A 683 21.50 -4.28 -30.31
N LEU A 684 21.80 -4.41 -29.00
CA LEU A 684 22.76 -3.53 -28.32
C LEU A 684 24.22 -3.99 -28.39
N ASN A 685 24.51 -5.17 -28.96
CA ASN A 685 25.86 -5.78 -28.95
C ASN A 685 26.49 -5.72 -27.55
N VAL A 686 25.83 -6.38 -26.59
CA VAL A 686 26.20 -6.33 -25.16
C VAL A 686 27.64 -6.81 -24.92
N SER A 687 28.15 -7.75 -25.71
CA SER A 687 29.58 -8.14 -25.68
C SER A 687 30.48 -6.96 -26.04
N GLY A 688 30.17 -6.22 -27.09
CA GLY A 688 30.89 -4.99 -27.44
C GLY A 688 30.86 -3.93 -26.34
N PHE A 689 29.75 -3.81 -25.60
CA PHE A 689 29.64 -2.94 -24.42
C PHE A 689 30.56 -3.41 -23.28
N LEU A 690 30.53 -4.70 -22.94
CA LEU A 690 31.40 -5.30 -21.92
C LEU A 690 32.88 -5.18 -22.30
N GLU A 691 33.22 -5.27 -23.59
CA GLU A 691 34.58 -5.11 -24.11
C GLU A 691 34.98 -3.64 -24.31
N ASN A 692 34.06 -2.69 -24.10
CA ASN A 692 34.26 -1.25 -24.34
C ASN A 692 34.83 -0.93 -25.73
N LYS A 693 34.43 -1.72 -26.75
CA LYS A 693 35.00 -1.72 -28.12
C LYS A 693 36.52 -1.84 -28.18
N ALA A 694 37.17 -2.49 -27.22
CA ALA A 694 38.58 -2.80 -27.34
C ALA A 694 38.79 -3.70 -28.58
N THR A 695 39.63 -3.26 -29.50
CA THR A 695 40.02 -4.03 -30.69
C THR A 695 41.50 -4.33 -30.62
N SER A 696 41.88 -5.57 -30.94
CA SER A 696 43.28 -5.95 -31.07
C SER A 696 43.84 -5.39 -32.38
N VAL A 697 44.84 -4.51 -32.30
CA VAL A 697 45.41 -3.82 -33.46
C VAL A 697 46.82 -4.34 -33.71
N TYR A 698 47.03 -4.94 -34.89
CA TYR A 698 48.34 -5.35 -35.37
C TYR A 698 49.00 -4.26 -36.22
N VAL A 699 48.21 -3.60 -37.06
CA VAL A 699 48.66 -2.50 -37.92
C VAL A 699 47.61 -1.40 -37.93
N ALA A 700 48.01 -0.15 -37.72
CA ALA A 700 47.17 1.02 -37.92
C ALA A 700 47.63 1.81 -39.15
N ARG A 701 46.70 2.18 -40.02
CA ARG A 701 46.91 2.88 -41.28
C ARG A 701 46.23 4.24 -41.24
N LEU A 702 47.01 5.30 -41.10
CA LEU A 702 46.58 6.69 -41.12
C LEU A 702 46.78 7.27 -42.52
N HIS A 703 45.70 7.42 -43.26
CA HIS A 703 45.68 8.00 -44.59
C HIS A 703 45.32 9.49 -44.51
N ILE A 704 46.26 10.37 -44.87
CA ILE A 704 46.05 11.82 -44.82
C ILE A 704 45.44 12.28 -46.15
N GLN A 705 44.26 12.90 -46.06
CA GLN A 705 43.49 13.36 -47.22
C GLN A 705 43.80 14.81 -47.58
N GLU A 706 43.88 15.70 -46.58
CA GLU A 706 44.14 17.12 -46.79
C GLU A 706 45.11 17.67 -45.74
N TYR A 707 46.03 18.52 -46.20
CA TYR A 707 46.96 19.30 -45.39
C TYR A 707 46.49 20.76 -45.29
N ARG A 708 46.93 21.45 -44.24
CA ARG A 708 46.54 22.85 -43.98
C ARG A 708 46.86 23.80 -45.14
N ASP A 709 47.98 23.61 -45.83
CA ASP A 709 48.36 24.43 -47.00
C ASP A 709 47.69 24.03 -48.32
N GLN A 710 46.92 22.95 -48.33
CA GLN A 710 46.19 22.42 -49.50
C GLN A 710 47.06 22.15 -50.75
N ALA A 711 48.39 22.09 -50.61
CA ALA A 711 49.29 21.86 -51.74
C ALA A 711 49.32 20.38 -52.15
N PRO A 712 49.15 20.02 -53.43
CA PRO A 712 49.29 18.64 -53.90
C PRO A 712 50.76 18.19 -53.81
N ARG A 713 51.01 17.02 -53.21
CA ARG A 713 52.36 16.50 -52.95
C ARG A 713 52.50 15.03 -53.30
N ALA A 714 53.69 14.65 -53.76
CA ALA A 714 54.05 13.27 -54.11
C ALA A 714 54.52 12.44 -52.90
N SER A 715 54.91 13.07 -51.78
CA SER A 715 55.35 12.37 -50.56
C SER A 715 55.09 13.17 -49.29
N ILE A 716 54.83 12.45 -48.18
CA ILE A 716 54.76 13.01 -46.82
C ILE A 716 56.16 13.45 -46.35
N PRO A 717 56.35 14.69 -45.88
CA PRO A 717 57.52 15.02 -45.09
C PRO A 717 57.44 14.23 -43.77
N SER A 718 58.50 13.51 -43.42
CA SER A 718 58.62 12.60 -42.27
C SER A 718 58.33 13.21 -40.89
N ALA A 719 57.90 14.47 -40.83
CA ALA A 719 57.80 15.30 -39.65
C ALA A 719 56.40 15.88 -39.38
N SER A 720 55.31 15.55 -40.10
CA SER A 720 53.98 16.16 -39.85
C SER A 720 53.22 15.59 -38.65
N VAL A 721 53.37 14.29 -38.39
CA VAL A 721 52.70 13.56 -37.30
C VAL A 721 53.77 12.93 -36.41
N SER A 722 53.76 13.23 -35.12
CA SER A 722 54.72 12.71 -34.13
C SER A 722 53.99 12.04 -32.97
N ASN A 723 54.68 11.16 -32.22
CA ASN A 723 54.14 10.50 -31.02
C ASN A 723 52.78 9.79 -31.24
N PHE A 724 52.58 9.10 -32.35
CA PHE A 724 51.40 8.26 -32.54
C PHE A 724 51.40 7.14 -31.49
N SER A 725 50.28 6.94 -30.80
CA SER A 725 50.12 5.80 -29.91
C SER A 725 48.65 5.38 -29.85
N LEU A 726 48.46 4.07 -29.72
CA LEU A 726 47.16 3.50 -29.42
C LEU A 726 46.87 3.60 -27.93
N MET A 727 45.60 3.73 -27.58
CA MET A 727 45.15 3.86 -26.20
C MET A 727 44.07 2.83 -25.89
N LEU A 728 44.22 2.16 -24.74
CA LEU A 728 43.16 1.41 -24.12
C LEU A 728 42.63 2.16 -22.90
N ASP A 729 41.30 2.30 -22.87
CA ASP A 729 40.52 2.95 -21.83
C ASP A 729 40.93 4.38 -21.47
N SER A 730 41.62 5.08 -22.39
CA SER A 730 42.14 6.44 -22.22
C SER A 730 43.40 6.61 -21.35
N CYS A 731 44.01 5.54 -20.83
CA CYS A 731 45.25 5.66 -20.02
C CYS A 731 46.39 4.73 -20.45
N ASN A 732 46.12 3.52 -20.93
CA ASN A 732 47.18 2.58 -21.29
C ASN A 732 47.63 2.86 -22.73
N GLN A 733 48.81 3.44 -22.90
CA GLN A 733 49.35 3.84 -24.19
C GLN A 733 50.31 2.78 -24.72
N ARG A 734 50.10 2.38 -25.98
CA ARG A 734 51.00 1.51 -26.72
C ARG A 734 51.55 2.27 -27.92
N SER A 735 52.84 2.53 -27.90
CA SER A 735 53.55 3.10 -29.04
C SER A 735 53.85 2.01 -30.08
N PRO A 736 53.89 2.35 -31.37
CA PRO A 736 54.20 1.40 -32.42
C PRO A 736 55.63 0.88 -32.30
N ALA A 737 55.82 -0.41 -32.60
CA ALA A 737 57.13 -1.05 -32.67
C ALA A 737 57.94 -0.55 -33.88
N SER A 738 57.27 -0.25 -34.99
CA SER A 738 57.88 0.36 -36.17
C SER A 738 56.85 1.18 -36.95
N THR A 739 57.34 2.07 -37.81
CA THR A 739 56.52 2.92 -38.66
C THR A 739 57.02 2.89 -40.09
N LYS A 740 56.12 2.77 -41.08
CA LYS A 740 56.43 2.85 -42.52
C LYS A 740 55.58 3.93 -43.17
N THR A 741 56.20 4.79 -43.98
CA THR A 741 55.51 5.86 -44.72
C THR A 741 55.50 5.54 -46.20
N VAL A 742 54.33 5.55 -46.82
CA VAL A 742 54.16 5.27 -48.25
C VAL A 742 53.17 6.28 -48.82
N ASN A 743 53.59 7.10 -49.78
CA ASN A 743 52.77 8.17 -50.39
C ASN A 743 52.17 9.10 -49.33
N ASN A 744 50.84 9.13 -49.20
CA ASN A 744 50.05 9.89 -48.21
C ASN A 744 49.53 9.02 -47.04
N THR A 745 50.15 7.87 -46.80
CA THR A 745 49.70 6.91 -45.79
C THR A 745 50.83 6.55 -44.83
N LEU A 746 50.54 6.66 -43.53
CA LEU A 746 51.41 6.25 -42.44
C LEU A 746 50.93 4.91 -41.89
N TYR A 747 51.83 3.93 -41.81
CA TYR A 747 51.58 2.62 -41.22
C TYR A 747 52.31 2.50 -39.89
N PHE A 748 51.59 2.07 -38.86
CA PHE A 748 52.08 1.88 -37.50
C PHE A 748 51.92 0.41 -37.12
N PHE A 749 53.02 -0.27 -36.81
CA PHE A 749 53.03 -1.71 -36.53
C PHE A 749 53.12 -1.97 -35.02
N PHE A 750 52.38 -2.95 -34.52
CA PHE A 750 52.33 -3.33 -33.11
C PHE A 750 52.70 -4.80 -32.95
N ALA A 751 53.79 -5.07 -32.22
CA ALA A 751 54.24 -6.41 -31.88
C ALA A 751 54.71 -6.43 -30.40
N PRO A 752 53.99 -7.08 -29.47
CA PRO A 752 52.70 -7.80 -29.63
C PRO A 752 51.54 -6.86 -30.06
N PRO A 753 50.40 -7.41 -30.56
CA PRO A 753 49.26 -6.59 -30.93
C PRO A 753 48.78 -5.75 -29.75
N ALA A 754 48.39 -4.51 -30.02
CA ALA A 754 47.93 -3.58 -29.00
C ALA A 754 46.39 -3.61 -28.95
N GLU A 755 45.82 -3.97 -27.80
CA GLU A 755 44.40 -3.70 -27.56
C GLU A 755 44.17 -2.22 -27.38
N ALA A 756 43.20 -1.66 -28.11
CA ALA A 756 42.93 -0.23 -28.06
C ALA A 756 41.44 0.08 -28.33
N ASN A 757 40.93 1.12 -27.68
CA ASN A 757 39.64 1.74 -27.95
C ASN A 757 39.74 3.27 -28.09
N GLY A 758 40.95 3.74 -28.36
CA GLY A 758 41.30 5.13 -28.63
C GLY A 758 42.70 5.22 -29.22
N TRP A 759 43.09 6.41 -29.67
CA TRP A 759 44.44 6.68 -30.17
C TRP A 759 44.74 8.17 -30.11
N HIS A 760 46.01 8.53 -30.13
CA HIS A 760 46.44 9.92 -30.17
C HIS A 760 47.65 10.12 -31.07
N PHE A 761 47.86 11.37 -31.46
CA PHE A 761 49.10 11.83 -32.09
C PHE A 761 49.36 13.29 -31.73
N SER A 762 50.62 13.72 -31.85
CA SER A 762 51.05 15.10 -31.63
C SER A 762 51.37 15.79 -32.96
N LEU A 763 50.91 17.04 -33.11
CA LEU A 763 51.41 17.91 -34.18
C LEU A 763 52.85 18.30 -33.90
N ASN A 764 53.66 18.39 -34.96
CA ASN A 764 55.06 18.76 -34.79
C ASN A 764 55.19 20.21 -34.25
N PRO A 765 55.99 20.44 -33.20
CA PRO A 765 56.21 21.77 -32.65
C PRO A 765 56.95 22.73 -33.59
N ASP A 766 57.63 22.25 -34.63
CA ASP A 766 58.41 23.10 -35.54
C ASP A 766 57.52 24.04 -36.35
N LYS A 767 57.75 25.35 -36.15
CA LYS A 767 56.99 26.42 -36.81
C LYS A 767 57.06 26.38 -38.34
N GLN A 768 58.12 25.85 -38.92
CA GLN A 768 58.28 25.78 -40.38
C GLN A 768 57.35 24.75 -41.03
N LEU A 769 56.83 23.80 -40.25
CA LEU A 769 55.99 22.72 -40.75
C LEU A 769 54.48 23.01 -40.73
N ALA A 770 54.06 24.29 -40.62
CA ALA A 770 52.65 24.66 -40.33
C ALA A 770 51.67 24.24 -41.42
N GLY A 771 52.13 24.36 -42.67
CA GLY A 771 51.35 23.94 -43.82
C GLY A 771 51.09 22.44 -43.85
N TYR A 772 51.91 21.64 -43.16
CA TYR A 772 51.89 20.18 -43.22
C TYR A 772 51.02 19.53 -42.12
N ASP A 773 50.30 20.31 -41.32
CA ASP A 773 49.36 19.74 -40.34
C ASP A 773 48.21 19.02 -41.07
N PRO A 774 47.86 17.78 -40.71
CA PRO A 774 46.75 17.07 -41.32
C PRO A 774 45.42 17.67 -40.85
N ILE A 775 44.65 18.22 -41.78
CA ILE A 775 43.31 18.81 -41.51
C ILE A 775 42.18 17.88 -41.96
N ALA A 776 42.47 16.85 -42.75
CA ALA A 776 41.57 15.74 -43.01
C ALA A 776 42.33 14.41 -43.15
N PHE A 777 41.85 13.34 -42.51
CA PHE A 777 42.46 12.01 -42.56
C PHE A 777 41.48 10.89 -42.18
N ASN A 778 41.82 9.66 -42.56
CA ASN A 778 41.13 8.44 -42.15
C ASN A 778 42.12 7.46 -41.49
N LEU A 779 41.78 6.96 -40.29
CA LEU A 779 42.51 5.90 -39.61
C LEU A 779 41.75 4.58 -39.75
N SER A 780 42.44 3.57 -40.27
CA SER A 780 41.95 2.20 -40.40
C SER A 780 42.90 1.23 -39.70
N ILE A 781 42.38 0.11 -39.22
CA ILE A 781 43.15 -0.88 -38.44
C ILE A 781 43.06 -2.28 -39.08
N LEU A 782 44.08 -3.09 -38.81
CA LEU A 782 44.15 -4.50 -39.15
C LEU A 782 44.12 -5.31 -37.84
N GLU A 783 43.09 -6.15 -37.69
CA GLU A 783 42.89 -7.00 -36.49
C GLU A 783 43.63 -8.34 -36.56
N ARG A 784 44.36 -8.59 -37.65
CA ARG A 784 45.14 -9.80 -37.89
C ARG A 784 46.57 -9.43 -38.26
N PRO A 785 47.57 -10.28 -37.96
CA PRO A 785 48.93 -10.04 -38.40
C PRO A 785 49.02 -10.07 -39.94
N VAL A 786 49.94 -9.29 -40.48
CA VAL A 786 50.30 -9.33 -41.90
C VAL A 786 51.07 -10.62 -42.17
N GLY A 787 50.74 -11.33 -43.25
CA GLY A 787 51.41 -12.59 -43.61
C GLY A 787 52.93 -12.41 -43.76
N SER A 788 53.71 -13.41 -43.37
CA SER A 788 55.17 -13.36 -43.51
C SER A 788 55.56 -13.22 -45.00
N GLY A 789 56.13 -12.08 -45.38
CA GLY A 789 56.54 -11.77 -46.75
C GLY A 789 55.50 -11.04 -47.60
N GLU A 790 54.30 -10.76 -47.06
CA GLU A 790 53.30 -9.91 -47.70
C GLU A 790 53.60 -8.43 -47.39
N GLU A 791 53.66 -7.58 -48.41
CA GLU A 791 53.78 -6.14 -48.19
C GLU A 791 52.43 -5.58 -47.71
N VAL A 792 52.44 -4.71 -46.70
CA VAL A 792 51.19 -4.12 -46.16
C VAL A 792 50.37 -3.38 -47.23
N GLU A 793 51.04 -2.92 -48.27
CA GLU A 793 50.46 -2.24 -49.43
C GLU A 793 49.63 -3.18 -50.31
N SER A 794 49.95 -4.46 -50.35
CA SER A 794 49.19 -5.47 -51.11
C SER A 794 48.00 -6.04 -50.35
N VAL A 795 47.85 -5.72 -49.05
CA VAL A 795 46.73 -6.19 -48.23
C VAL A 795 45.42 -5.59 -48.74
N SER A 796 44.48 -6.46 -49.09
CA SER A 796 43.17 -6.09 -49.65
C SER A 796 42.46 -5.02 -48.82
N GLY A 797 41.89 -4.01 -49.49
CA GLY A 797 41.12 -2.93 -48.86
C GLY A 797 39.98 -3.43 -47.95
N LYS A 798 39.41 -4.62 -48.22
CA LYS A 798 38.35 -5.23 -47.40
C LYS A 798 38.84 -5.80 -46.07
N ALA A 799 40.15 -6.04 -45.92
CA ALA A 799 40.74 -6.53 -44.67
C ALA A 799 40.94 -5.39 -43.66
N TRP A 800 40.96 -4.14 -44.13
CA TRP A 800 41.06 -2.95 -43.29
C TRP A 800 39.70 -2.58 -42.70
N LYS A 801 39.68 -2.35 -41.39
CA LYS A 801 38.51 -1.84 -40.68
C LYS A 801 38.68 -0.35 -40.44
N ASP A 802 37.83 0.48 -41.04
CA ASP A 802 37.81 1.92 -40.75
C ASP A 802 37.49 2.14 -39.27
N TRP A 803 38.30 2.95 -38.60
CA TRP A 803 38.24 3.13 -37.15
C TRP A 803 37.81 4.55 -36.77
N THR A 804 38.44 5.58 -37.34
CA THR A 804 38.06 6.99 -37.13
C THR A 804 38.41 7.83 -38.35
N SER A 805 37.50 8.72 -38.76
CA SER A 805 37.76 9.77 -39.76
C SER A 805 37.68 11.17 -39.13
N PHE A 806 38.43 12.11 -39.68
CA PHE A 806 38.37 13.51 -39.29
C PHE A 806 38.52 14.43 -40.51
N SER A 807 37.77 15.52 -40.52
CA SER A 807 37.93 16.59 -41.49
C SER A 807 37.53 17.95 -40.88
N CYS A 808 38.40 18.95 -41.05
CA CYS A 808 38.10 20.33 -40.67
C CYS A 808 36.97 20.95 -41.48
N ARG A 809 36.65 20.40 -42.67
CA ARG A 809 35.47 20.82 -43.44
C ARG A 809 34.18 20.40 -42.75
N GLU A 810 34.17 19.20 -42.16
CA GLU A 810 33.02 18.67 -41.45
C GLU A 810 32.86 19.31 -40.06
N ARG A 811 33.97 19.72 -39.42
CA ARG A 811 33.99 20.28 -38.07
C ARG A 811 34.80 21.59 -37.98
N PRO A 812 34.36 22.68 -38.64
CA PRO A 812 35.12 23.93 -38.71
C PRO A 812 35.25 24.66 -37.36
N GLY A 813 34.44 24.28 -36.37
CA GLY A 813 34.44 24.85 -35.01
C GLY A 813 35.59 24.42 -34.11
N MET A 814 36.34 23.37 -34.47
CA MET A 814 37.43 22.84 -33.64
C MET A 814 38.64 23.79 -33.65
N GLY A 815 39.28 23.99 -32.48
CA GLY A 815 40.41 24.91 -32.33
C GLY A 815 41.57 24.63 -33.30
N VAL A 816 41.89 23.35 -33.51
CA VAL A 816 42.87 22.89 -34.52
C VAL A 816 42.54 23.37 -35.93
N CYS A 817 41.27 23.52 -36.28
CA CYS A 817 40.85 23.96 -37.62
C CYS A 817 40.92 25.48 -37.80
N LYS A 818 40.73 26.26 -36.72
CA LYS A 818 40.72 27.74 -36.76
C LYS A 818 42.07 28.39 -36.44
N GLU A 819 42.80 27.87 -35.46
CA GLU A 819 43.98 28.49 -34.86
C GLU A 819 45.16 27.51 -34.86
N GLY A 820 45.46 26.90 -36.01
CA GLY A 820 46.44 25.81 -36.13
C GLY A 820 47.79 26.03 -35.44
N GLU A 821 48.27 27.28 -35.43
CA GLU A 821 49.53 27.64 -34.78
C GLU A 821 49.49 27.54 -33.25
N ALA A 822 48.34 27.78 -32.62
CA ALA A 822 48.17 27.71 -31.15
C ALA A 822 48.15 26.26 -30.62
N TYR A 823 47.93 25.28 -31.51
CA TYR A 823 47.81 23.86 -31.16
C TYR A 823 49.03 23.03 -31.59
N ARG A 824 50.16 23.67 -31.88
CA ARG A 824 51.40 22.96 -32.22
C ARG A 824 52.07 22.38 -30.99
N GLY A 825 52.57 21.15 -31.12
CA GLY A 825 52.94 20.34 -29.95
C GLY A 825 51.75 19.80 -29.16
N ALA A 826 50.51 20.18 -29.49
CA ALA A 826 49.33 19.64 -28.82
C ALA A 826 49.11 18.18 -29.22
N ARG A 827 48.60 17.40 -28.27
CA ARG A 827 48.18 16.02 -28.49
C ARG A 827 46.70 15.98 -28.85
N MET A 828 46.41 15.38 -29.99
CA MET A 828 45.04 15.15 -30.43
C MET A 828 44.59 13.76 -29.98
N TYR A 829 43.48 13.71 -29.24
CA TYR A 829 42.94 12.47 -28.67
C TYR A 829 41.66 12.06 -29.38
N PHE A 830 41.63 10.81 -29.81
CA PHE A 830 40.51 10.18 -30.49
C PHE A 830 40.01 9.04 -29.61
N ASN A 831 38.78 9.13 -29.16
CA ASN A 831 38.16 8.12 -28.32
C ASN A 831 37.09 7.37 -29.12
N VAL A 832 37.23 6.05 -29.23
CA VAL A 832 36.32 5.17 -29.98
C VAL A 832 35.35 4.43 -29.04
N GLN A 833 35.44 4.68 -27.73
CA GLN A 833 34.56 4.11 -26.70
C GLN A 833 33.08 4.47 -26.92
N TYR A 834 32.21 3.72 -26.24
CA TYR A 834 30.82 4.10 -26.12
C TYR A 834 30.71 5.46 -25.40
N LEU A 835 30.01 6.39 -26.03
CA LEU A 835 29.56 7.62 -25.39
C LEU A 835 28.75 7.27 -24.13
N VAL A 836 28.90 8.06 -23.06
CA VAL A 836 28.15 7.88 -21.82
C VAL A 836 26.64 7.82 -22.08
N PHE A 837 26.13 8.56 -23.08
CA PHE A 837 24.73 8.49 -23.48
C PHE A 837 24.31 7.14 -24.02
N ARG A 838 25.20 6.43 -24.73
CA ARG A 838 24.91 5.08 -25.23
C ARG A 838 24.92 4.05 -24.11
N ILE A 839 25.79 4.23 -23.12
CA ILE A 839 25.78 3.42 -21.88
C ILE A 839 24.46 3.66 -21.12
N LEU A 840 24.09 4.93 -20.93
CA LEU A 840 22.86 5.31 -20.25
C LEU A 840 21.64 4.80 -21.04
N ALA A 841 21.66 4.85 -22.37
CA ALA A 841 20.61 4.31 -23.23
C ALA A 841 20.48 2.79 -23.05
N ILE A 842 21.60 2.04 -22.99
CA ILE A 842 21.59 0.59 -22.70
C ILE A 842 20.98 0.33 -21.32
N LEU A 843 21.39 1.07 -20.29
CA LEU A 843 20.83 0.93 -18.94
C LEU A 843 19.32 1.23 -18.93
N ILE A 844 18.88 2.24 -19.67
CA ILE A 844 17.46 2.61 -19.78
C ILE A 844 16.66 1.58 -20.57
N SER A 845 17.24 0.96 -21.60
CA SER A 845 16.61 -0.16 -22.30
C SER A 845 16.35 -1.36 -21.36
N ILE A 846 17.15 -1.53 -20.30
CA ILE A 846 16.92 -2.56 -19.27
C ILE A 846 15.82 -2.16 -18.28
N ILE A 847 15.53 -0.86 -18.12
CA ILE A 847 14.48 -0.38 -17.19
C ILE A 847 13.10 -0.89 -17.63
N GLN A 848 12.74 -0.82 -18.91
CA GLN A 848 11.43 -1.26 -19.38
C GLN A 848 11.11 -2.73 -19.03
N PRO A 849 11.93 -3.74 -19.37
CA PRO A 849 11.65 -5.13 -19.00
C PRO A 849 11.67 -5.33 -17.48
N LEU A 850 12.57 -4.67 -16.75
CA LEU A 850 12.62 -4.72 -15.29
C LEU A 850 11.32 -4.21 -14.67
N VAL A 851 10.81 -3.09 -15.16
CA VAL A 851 9.57 -2.46 -14.70
C VAL A 851 8.35 -3.34 -15.04
N CYS A 852 8.32 -4.00 -16.20
CA CYS A 852 7.30 -5.00 -16.51
C CYS A 852 7.27 -6.13 -15.47
N ILE A 853 8.44 -6.69 -15.14
CA ILE A 853 8.57 -7.72 -14.10
C ILE A 853 8.14 -7.16 -12.74
N LEU A 854 8.60 -5.97 -12.38
CA LEU A 854 8.31 -5.35 -11.10
C LEU A 854 6.83 -4.99 -10.95
N ALA A 855 6.14 -4.61 -12.04
CA ALA A 855 4.70 -4.42 -12.06
C ALA A 855 3.97 -5.73 -11.73
N VAL A 856 4.40 -6.86 -12.30
CA VAL A 856 3.82 -8.19 -12.00
C VAL A 856 4.11 -8.62 -10.56
N VAL A 857 5.36 -8.51 -10.12
CA VAL A 857 5.76 -8.86 -8.75
C VAL A 857 4.99 -8.02 -7.74
N THR A 858 4.93 -6.71 -7.92
CA THR A 858 4.22 -5.83 -7.00
C THR A 858 2.71 -6.05 -7.04
N ALA A 859 2.12 -6.44 -8.18
CA ALA A 859 0.71 -6.81 -8.27
C ALA A 859 0.44 -8.10 -7.49
N ARG A 860 1.32 -9.10 -7.61
CA ARG A 860 1.26 -10.36 -6.86
C ARG A 860 1.45 -10.20 -5.37
N LEU A 861 2.26 -9.23 -4.95
CA LEU A 861 2.41 -8.81 -3.56
C LEU A 861 1.20 -8.02 -3.02
N GLY A 862 0.12 -7.87 -3.81
CA GLY A 862 -1.13 -7.21 -3.37
C GLY A 862 -1.10 -5.68 -3.42
N TYR A 863 -0.01 -5.06 -3.91
CA TYR A 863 0.03 -3.62 -4.10
C TYR A 863 -0.86 -3.22 -5.28
N ARG A 864 -1.61 -2.11 -5.15
CA ARG A 864 -2.54 -1.66 -6.20
C ARG A 864 -2.12 -0.41 -6.95
N ARG A 865 -1.44 0.51 -6.25
CA ARG A 865 -0.93 1.73 -6.87
C ARG A 865 0.42 1.47 -7.52
N VAL A 866 1.28 0.71 -6.85
CA VAL A 866 2.65 0.42 -7.32
C VAL A 866 2.66 -0.24 -8.71
N PRO A 867 1.86 -1.29 -9.01
CA PRO A 867 1.91 -1.91 -10.34
C PRO A 867 1.50 -0.95 -11.45
N LYS A 868 0.50 -0.09 -11.18
CA LYS A 868 0.06 0.94 -12.12
C LYS A 868 1.19 1.94 -12.38
N THR A 869 1.82 2.46 -11.33
CA THR A 869 2.94 3.39 -11.47
C THR A 869 4.12 2.74 -12.19
N MET A 870 4.40 1.46 -11.92
CA MET A 870 5.39 0.70 -12.68
C MET A 870 4.96 0.59 -14.15
N PHE A 871 3.75 0.17 -14.46
CA PHE A 871 3.27 0.11 -15.84
C PHE A 871 3.29 1.48 -16.55
N ALA A 872 2.93 2.57 -15.87
CA ALA A 872 3.05 3.92 -16.39
C ALA A 872 4.52 4.32 -16.62
N SER A 873 5.44 3.83 -15.78
CA SER A 873 6.90 4.04 -15.88
C SER A 873 7.52 3.50 -17.15
N LEU A 874 6.87 2.53 -17.81
CA LEU A 874 7.25 2.08 -19.16
C LEU A 874 7.21 3.20 -20.20
N PHE A 875 6.38 4.23 -19.97
CA PHE A 875 6.20 5.35 -20.87
C PHE A 875 6.81 6.63 -20.29
N HIS A 876 6.29 7.17 -19.17
CA HIS A 876 6.74 8.51 -18.74
C HIS A 876 8.20 8.60 -18.26
N VAL A 877 8.78 7.56 -17.65
CA VAL A 877 10.19 7.58 -17.23
C VAL A 877 11.07 7.48 -18.47
N VAL A 878 10.73 6.58 -19.39
CA VAL A 878 11.40 6.44 -20.69
C VAL A 878 11.31 7.74 -21.48
N GLY A 879 10.13 8.35 -21.55
CA GLY A 879 9.92 9.62 -22.25
C GLY A 879 10.71 10.79 -21.67
N VAL A 880 10.83 10.89 -20.33
CA VAL A 880 11.72 11.88 -19.69
C VAL A 880 13.17 11.66 -20.13
N PHE A 881 13.62 10.40 -20.16
CA PHE A 881 14.97 10.09 -20.59
C PHE A 881 15.19 10.36 -22.08
N GLU A 882 14.24 10.06 -22.96
CA GLU A 882 14.32 10.35 -24.39
C GLU A 882 14.38 11.86 -24.66
N ILE A 883 13.58 12.66 -23.95
CA ILE A 883 13.67 14.13 -24.00
C ILE A 883 15.02 14.60 -23.49
N PHE A 884 15.52 14.03 -22.39
CA PHE A 884 16.83 14.38 -21.84
C PHE A 884 17.95 14.03 -22.84
N PHE A 885 17.91 12.86 -23.46
CA PHE A 885 18.87 12.46 -24.49
C PHE A 885 18.82 13.38 -25.71
N PHE A 886 17.63 13.82 -26.11
CA PHE A 886 17.49 14.81 -27.17
C PHE A 886 18.07 16.18 -26.77
N ALA A 887 17.79 16.65 -25.56
CA ALA A 887 18.26 17.95 -25.07
C ALA A 887 19.79 18.00 -24.91
N VAL A 888 20.41 16.85 -24.62
CA VAL A 888 21.84 16.75 -24.36
C VAL A 888 22.62 16.25 -25.59
N GLY A 889 22.00 15.50 -26.49
CA GLY A 889 22.65 14.93 -27.68
C GLY A 889 22.81 15.94 -28.82
N ASN A 890 24.03 16.09 -29.35
CA ASN A 890 24.32 17.02 -30.46
C ASN A 890 23.94 16.47 -31.86
N GLU A 891 23.64 15.16 -31.96
CA GLU A 891 23.36 14.46 -33.23
C GLU A 891 22.03 13.67 -33.23
N THR A 892 21.22 13.78 -32.17
CA THR A 892 19.96 13.03 -32.12
C THR A 892 18.91 13.65 -33.03
N THR A 893 18.45 12.89 -34.02
CA THR A 893 17.32 13.24 -34.88
C THR A 893 16.11 13.62 -34.03
N GLY A 894 15.35 14.65 -34.46
CA GLY A 894 14.15 15.11 -33.73
C GLY A 894 13.09 14.04 -33.44
N SER A 895 13.22 12.85 -34.03
CA SER A 895 12.45 11.65 -33.70
C SER A 895 12.50 11.31 -32.20
N GLY A 896 13.65 11.46 -31.54
CA GLY A 896 13.77 11.18 -30.09
C GLY A 896 12.92 12.12 -29.23
N LEU A 897 12.78 13.38 -29.65
CA LEU A 897 11.90 14.34 -28.99
C LEU A 897 10.42 13.98 -29.16
N ILE A 898 10.01 13.56 -30.37
CA ILE A 898 8.62 13.17 -30.63
C ILE A 898 8.24 11.93 -29.81
N TRP A 899 9.09 10.89 -29.81
CA TRP A 899 8.89 9.71 -28.95
C TRP A 899 8.81 10.12 -27.48
N GLY A 900 9.78 10.91 -27.01
CA GLY A 900 9.83 11.29 -25.62
C GLY A 900 8.61 12.10 -25.16
N ILE A 901 8.10 13.02 -25.99
CA ILE A 901 6.87 13.76 -25.71
C ILE A 901 5.65 12.82 -25.73
N GLY A 902 5.58 11.90 -26.69
CA GLY A 902 4.49 10.92 -26.80
C GLY A 902 4.42 10.02 -25.57
N ASP A 903 5.54 9.42 -25.20
CA ASP A 903 5.70 8.50 -24.06
C ASP A 903 5.44 9.21 -22.73
N LEU A 904 6.00 10.41 -22.54
CA LEU A 904 5.72 11.24 -21.37
C LEU A 904 4.23 11.55 -21.26
N SER A 905 3.61 12.04 -22.33
CA SER A 905 2.21 12.42 -22.31
C SER A 905 1.30 11.22 -22.03
N PHE A 906 1.55 10.07 -22.68
CA PHE A 906 0.74 8.87 -22.51
C PHE A 906 0.92 8.24 -21.12
N GLY A 907 2.16 8.16 -20.61
CA GLY A 907 2.43 7.69 -19.26
C GLY A 907 1.79 8.57 -18.18
N MET A 908 1.77 9.90 -18.38
CA MET A 908 1.08 10.83 -17.48
C MET A 908 -0.45 10.65 -17.53
N VAL A 909 -1.04 10.39 -18.70
CA VAL A 909 -2.45 10.04 -18.83
C VAL A 909 -2.74 8.75 -18.06
N ILE A 910 -1.91 7.71 -18.16
CA ILE A 910 -2.08 6.48 -17.38
C ILE A 910 -2.00 6.79 -15.87
N GLU A 911 -0.99 7.52 -15.42
CA GLU A 911 -0.78 7.76 -13.99
C GLU A 911 -1.92 8.56 -13.36
N PHE A 912 -2.34 9.66 -14.00
CA PHE A 912 -3.27 10.62 -13.40
C PHE A 912 -4.71 10.50 -13.91
N ARG A 913 -4.93 9.95 -15.10
CA ARG A 913 -6.21 9.98 -15.82
C ARG A 913 -6.49 8.70 -16.62
N GLU A 914 -6.21 7.53 -16.04
CA GLU A 914 -6.29 6.24 -16.74
C GLU A 914 -7.62 5.94 -17.45
N GLN A 915 -8.73 6.54 -17.01
CA GLN A 915 -10.04 6.45 -17.68
C GLN A 915 -9.99 6.88 -19.16
N TYR A 916 -9.04 7.74 -19.56
CA TYR A 916 -8.86 8.18 -20.94
C TYR A 916 -7.81 7.38 -21.71
N MET A 917 -7.16 6.38 -21.10
CA MET A 917 -6.08 5.62 -21.75
C MET A 917 -6.54 5.03 -23.09
N MET A 918 -7.70 4.36 -23.13
CA MET A 918 -8.20 3.74 -24.37
C MET A 918 -8.62 4.76 -25.44
N THR A 919 -8.93 6.00 -25.04
CA THR A 919 -9.25 7.11 -25.96
C THR A 919 -7.97 7.73 -26.53
N VAL A 920 -6.93 7.88 -25.70
CA VAL A 920 -5.66 8.53 -26.08
C VAL A 920 -4.71 7.56 -26.79
N LEU A 921 -4.77 6.26 -26.52
CA LEU A 921 -3.91 5.24 -27.12
C LEU A 921 -3.78 5.32 -28.65
N PRO A 922 -4.87 5.39 -29.45
CA PRO A 922 -4.73 5.51 -30.91
C PRO A 922 -4.09 6.85 -31.33
N PHE A 923 -4.37 7.94 -30.61
CA PHE A 923 -3.73 9.23 -30.87
C PHE A 923 -2.22 9.17 -30.59
N TYR A 924 -1.83 8.55 -29.47
CA TYR A 924 -0.43 8.31 -29.13
C TYR A 924 0.29 7.50 -30.21
N SER A 925 -0.30 6.38 -30.66
CA SER A 925 0.33 5.53 -31.68
C SER A 925 0.41 6.23 -33.05
N ILE A 926 -0.62 7.00 -33.44
CA ILE A 926 -0.58 7.79 -34.68
C ILE A 926 0.46 8.90 -34.56
N PHE A 927 0.48 9.66 -33.46
CA PHE A 927 1.40 10.76 -33.24
C PHE A 927 2.86 10.30 -33.30
N THR A 928 3.20 9.22 -32.58
CA THR A 928 4.55 8.67 -32.58
C THR A 928 4.91 8.05 -33.92
N SER A 929 4.05 7.23 -34.54
CA SER A 929 4.35 6.62 -35.86
C SER A 929 4.47 7.65 -37.00
N VAL A 930 3.50 8.57 -37.13
CA VAL A 930 3.47 9.59 -38.19
C VAL A 930 4.52 10.66 -37.94
N GLY A 931 4.63 11.18 -36.72
CA GLY A 931 5.59 12.21 -36.38
C GLY A 931 7.04 11.76 -36.61
N VAL A 932 7.36 10.54 -36.17
CA VAL A 932 8.71 9.98 -36.34
C VAL A 932 8.99 9.66 -37.81
N SER A 933 8.05 9.02 -38.50
CA SER A 933 8.20 8.74 -39.93
C SER A 933 8.41 10.04 -40.72
N SER A 934 7.62 11.09 -40.42
CA SER A 934 7.77 12.40 -41.05
C SER A 934 9.16 12.98 -40.83
N LEU A 935 9.67 12.96 -39.59
CA LEU A 935 11.01 13.49 -39.29
C LEU A 935 12.13 12.68 -39.96
N VAL A 936 12.09 11.35 -39.87
CA VAL A 936 13.12 10.46 -40.44
C VAL A 936 13.14 10.55 -41.97
N THR A 937 11.99 10.77 -42.60
CA THR A 937 11.87 10.89 -44.06
C THR A 937 11.96 12.34 -44.58
N HIS A 938 12.34 13.31 -43.73
CA HIS A 938 12.39 14.73 -44.05
C HIS A 938 11.08 15.29 -44.65
N GLY A 939 9.96 14.98 -44.00
CA GLY A 939 8.61 15.35 -44.43
C GLY A 939 8.09 14.44 -45.54
N TYR A 940 8.32 13.12 -45.45
CA TYR A 940 7.90 12.12 -46.44
C TYR A 940 8.52 12.28 -47.83
N LYS A 941 9.67 12.96 -47.91
CA LYS A 941 10.47 13.03 -49.14
C LYS A 941 11.15 11.69 -49.46
N ARG A 942 11.30 10.81 -48.48
CA ARG A 942 11.76 9.42 -48.63
C ARG A 942 10.64 8.45 -48.28
N VAL A 943 10.65 7.27 -48.91
CA VAL A 943 9.69 6.20 -48.58
C VAL A 943 9.93 5.75 -47.13
N PRO A 944 8.92 5.79 -46.25
CA PRO A 944 9.08 5.31 -44.88
C PRO A 944 9.23 3.78 -44.88
N ASP A 945 10.28 3.30 -44.22
CA ASP A 945 10.46 1.89 -43.91
C ASP A 945 9.61 1.50 -42.68
N ILE A 946 9.24 0.22 -42.58
CA ILE A 946 8.49 -0.37 -41.45
C ILE A 946 9.24 -0.16 -40.13
N SER A 947 10.58 -0.15 -40.18
CA SER A 947 11.44 0.15 -39.03
C SER A 947 11.19 1.55 -38.44
N ASN A 948 10.69 2.52 -39.23
CA ASN A 948 10.44 3.90 -38.79
C ASN A 948 9.09 4.08 -38.06
N LEU A 949 8.18 3.10 -38.15
CA LEU A 949 6.84 3.20 -37.57
C LEU A 949 6.79 2.84 -36.06
N GLY A 950 7.88 2.30 -35.52
CA GLY A 950 7.99 1.89 -34.12
C GLY A 950 7.33 0.54 -33.85
N TRP A 951 8.12 -0.49 -33.55
CA TRP A 951 7.64 -1.86 -33.33
C TRP A 951 6.62 -1.97 -32.19
N SER A 952 6.66 -1.07 -31.20
CA SER A 952 5.73 -1.03 -30.07
C SER A 952 4.33 -0.54 -30.43
N ASN A 953 4.18 0.25 -31.51
CA ASN A 953 2.87 0.83 -31.87
C ASN A 953 1.93 -0.19 -32.51
N PHE A 954 2.46 -1.16 -33.27
CA PHE A 954 1.65 -2.23 -33.87
C PHE A 954 0.88 -3.08 -32.84
N PRO A 955 1.52 -3.66 -31.80
CA PRO A 955 0.80 -4.42 -30.79
C PRO A 955 -0.14 -3.55 -29.98
N LEU A 956 0.19 -2.27 -29.74
CA LEU A 956 -0.69 -1.32 -29.04
C LEU A 956 -1.96 -0.99 -29.84
N ILE A 957 -1.86 -0.73 -31.14
CA ILE A 957 -3.01 -0.51 -32.02
C ILE A 957 -3.83 -1.79 -32.18
N ALA A 958 -3.19 -2.94 -32.35
CA ALA A 958 -3.87 -4.23 -32.44
C ALA A 958 -4.66 -4.54 -31.15
N MET A 959 -4.05 -4.27 -29.99
CA MET A 959 -4.70 -4.38 -28.68
C MET A 959 -5.90 -3.43 -28.57
N TRP A 960 -5.73 -2.17 -28.99
CA TRP A 960 -6.81 -1.20 -29.00
C TRP A 960 -7.99 -1.62 -29.89
N LEU A 961 -7.72 -2.09 -31.11
CA LEU A 961 -8.72 -2.62 -32.05
C LEU A 961 -9.43 -3.83 -31.46
N TYR A 962 -8.68 -4.79 -30.92
CA TYR A 962 -9.23 -6.00 -30.30
C TYR A 962 -10.25 -5.65 -29.20
N PHE A 963 -9.88 -4.77 -28.26
CA PHE A 963 -10.79 -4.38 -27.19
C PHE A 963 -11.97 -3.54 -27.67
N THR A 964 -11.77 -2.63 -28.63
CA THR A 964 -12.83 -1.76 -29.16
C THR A 964 -13.87 -2.56 -29.96
N ILE A 965 -13.42 -3.46 -30.84
CA ILE A 965 -14.30 -4.36 -31.61
C ILE A 965 -14.96 -5.36 -30.66
N GLY A 966 -14.19 -5.96 -29.75
CA GLY A 966 -14.70 -6.86 -28.72
C GLY A 966 -15.82 -6.22 -27.90
N ARG A 967 -15.67 -4.96 -27.49
CA ARG A 967 -16.72 -4.20 -26.78
C ARG A 967 -17.98 -4.08 -27.60
N LYS A 968 -17.88 -3.66 -28.88
CA LYS A 968 -19.04 -3.53 -29.76
C LYS A 968 -19.78 -4.87 -29.92
N LEU A 969 -19.04 -5.97 -30.09
CA LEU A 969 -19.61 -7.31 -30.16
C LEU A 969 -20.30 -7.72 -28.86
N HIS A 970 -19.68 -7.46 -27.70
CA HIS A 970 -20.30 -7.74 -26.40
C HIS A 970 -21.57 -6.92 -26.16
N LEU A 971 -21.57 -5.62 -26.49
CA LEU A 971 -22.75 -4.76 -26.41
C LEU A 971 -23.87 -5.24 -27.32
N HIS A 972 -23.54 -5.68 -28.54
CA HIS A 972 -24.51 -6.25 -29.47
C HIS A 972 -25.11 -7.56 -28.93
N ARG A 973 -24.29 -8.47 -28.41
CA ARG A 973 -24.76 -9.70 -27.75
C ARG A 973 -25.63 -9.39 -26.53
N ALA A 974 -25.21 -8.43 -25.71
CA ALA A 974 -25.98 -8.00 -24.54
C ALA A 974 -27.36 -7.49 -24.97
N PHE A 975 -27.44 -6.61 -25.97
CA PHE A 975 -28.72 -6.09 -26.48
C PHE A 975 -29.62 -7.20 -27.03
N LYS A 976 -29.04 -8.16 -27.76
CA LYS A 976 -29.78 -9.33 -28.26
C LYS A 976 -30.46 -10.12 -27.13
N ASN A 977 -29.79 -10.26 -25.97
CA ASN A 977 -30.30 -11.00 -24.81
C ASN A 977 -31.52 -10.36 -24.13
N VAL A 978 -31.69 -9.03 -24.24
CA VAL A 978 -32.82 -8.31 -23.62
C VAL A 978 -33.84 -7.82 -24.64
N LYS A 979 -33.62 -8.02 -25.94
CA LYS A 979 -34.50 -7.52 -27.00
C LYS A 979 -35.95 -7.99 -26.84
N SER A 980 -36.17 -9.25 -26.45
CA SER A 980 -37.53 -9.78 -26.26
C SER A 980 -38.25 -9.11 -25.08
N GLU A 981 -37.54 -8.86 -23.99
CA GLU A 981 -38.11 -8.18 -22.81
C GLU A 981 -38.36 -6.71 -23.11
N LEU A 982 -37.41 -6.05 -23.80
CA LEU A 982 -37.57 -4.66 -24.24
C LEU A 982 -38.84 -4.46 -25.08
N LEU A 983 -39.17 -5.41 -25.97
CA LEU A 983 -40.42 -5.36 -26.74
C LEU A 983 -41.65 -5.44 -25.83
N LYS A 984 -41.72 -6.43 -24.93
CA LYS A 984 -42.84 -6.54 -23.96
C LYS A 984 -43.03 -5.27 -23.12
N TYR A 985 -41.93 -4.71 -22.63
CA TYR A 985 -41.97 -3.46 -21.86
C TYR A 985 -42.43 -2.26 -22.71
N ASN A 986 -42.03 -2.20 -23.99
CA ASN A 986 -42.47 -1.16 -24.92
C ASN A 986 -43.95 -1.30 -25.30
N ASP A 987 -44.42 -2.53 -25.55
CA ASP A 987 -45.83 -2.80 -25.86
C ASP A 987 -46.72 -2.37 -24.69
N LEU A 988 -46.32 -2.71 -23.46
CA LEU A 988 -47.02 -2.27 -22.24
C LEU A 988 -46.95 -0.75 -22.07
N TRP A 989 -45.80 -0.12 -22.36
CA TRP A 989 -45.65 1.34 -22.30
C TRP A 989 -46.53 2.06 -23.33
N GLU A 990 -46.62 1.54 -24.55
CA GLU A 990 -47.48 2.07 -25.61
C GLU A 990 -48.95 1.94 -25.22
N SER A 991 -49.36 0.79 -24.68
CA SER A 991 -50.69 0.58 -24.13
C SER A 991 -51.00 1.60 -23.01
N LEU A 992 -50.11 1.73 -22.02
CA LEU A 992 -50.28 2.66 -20.89
C LEU A 992 -50.35 4.12 -21.35
N SER A 993 -49.50 4.53 -22.30
CA SER A 993 -49.39 5.92 -22.79
C SER A 993 -50.40 6.28 -23.89
N SER A 994 -51.17 5.32 -24.39
CA SER A 994 -52.21 5.55 -25.40
C SER A 994 -53.46 6.25 -24.82
N SER A 995 -53.77 6.00 -23.54
CA SER A 995 -54.91 6.61 -22.85
C SER A 995 -54.68 8.09 -22.58
N GLN A 996 -55.69 8.92 -22.87
CA GLN A 996 -55.63 10.37 -22.61
C GLN A 996 -55.45 10.68 -21.12
N THR A 997 -56.11 9.91 -20.24
CA THR A 997 -55.97 10.07 -18.78
C THR A 997 -54.54 9.80 -18.35
N SER A 998 -53.95 8.69 -18.80
CA SER A 998 -52.55 8.35 -18.48
C SER A 998 -51.57 9.43 -18.96
N ARG A 999 -51.79 10.04 -20.13
CA ARG A 999 -50.93 11.13 -20.63
C ARG A 999 -50.95 12.34 -19.70
N LEU A 1000 -52.14 12.78 -19.27
CA LEU A 1000 -52.28 13.88 -18.32
C LEU A 1000 -51.61 13.54 -16.98
N THR A 1001 -51.75 12.29 -16.51
CA THR A 1001 -51.09 11.83 -15.29
C THR A 1001 -49.56 11.78 -15.44
N LEU A 1002 -49.03 11.34 -16.58
CA LEU A 1002 -47.59 11.36 -16.88
C LEU A 1002 -47.03 12.79 -16.94
N GLU A 1003 -47.75 13.73 -17.55
CA GLU A 1003 -47.39 15.16 -17.55
C GLU A 1003 -47.39 15.72 -16.13
N ARG A 1004 -48.38 15.34 -15.31
CA ARG A 1004 -48.44 15.74 -13.90
C ARG A 1004 -47.26 15.19 -13.10
N ILE A 1005 -46.89 13.92 -13.28
CA ILE A 1005 -45.67 13.35 -12.68
C ILE A 1005 -44.44 14.13 -13.13
N GLY A 1006 -44.34 14.50 -14.42
CA GLY A 1006 -43.27 15.35 -14.93
C GLY A 1006 -43.19 16.71 -14.24
N GLN A 1007 -44.33 17.36 -14.01
CA GLN A 1007 -44.41 18.63 -13.27
C GLN A 1007 -43.93 18.46 -11.82
N LEU A 1008 -44.37 17.42 -11.11
CA LEU A 1008 -43.94 17.14 -9.74
C LEU A 1008 -42.43 16.88 -9.66
N VAL A 1009 -41.88 16.11 -10.60
CA VAL A 1009 -40.44 15.84 -10.68
C VAL A 1009 -39.64 17.13 -10.90
N SER A 1010 -40.17 18.07 -11.68
CA SER A 1010 -39.52 19.36 -11.94
C SER A 1010 -39.45 20.30 -10.72
N GLN A 1011 -40.30 20.08 -9.70
CA GLN A 1011 -40.29 20.86 -8.46
C GLN A 1011 -39.09 20.52 -7.55
N VAL A 1012 -38.50 19.34 -7.71
CA VAL A 1012 -37.38 18.89 -6.87
C VAL A 1012 -36.07 19.49 -7.39
N GLN A 1013 -35.47 20.36 -6.59
CA GLN A 1013 -34.11 20.83 -6.84
C GLN A 1013 -33.11 19.70 -6.62
N VAL A 1014 -32.52 19.19 -7.71
CA VAL A 1014 -31.51 18.13 -7.61
C VAL A 1014 -30.17 18.74 -7.21
N PRO A 1015 -29.58 18.35 -6.06
CA PRO A 1015 -28.26 18.82 -5.68
C PRO A 1015 -27.22 18.37 -6.71
N THR A 1016 -26.23 19.24 -6.98
CA THR A 1016 -25.14 18.96 -7.93
C THR A 1016 -24.36 17.68 -7.61
N ARG A 1017 -24.34 17.26 -6.34
CA ARG A 1017 -23.76 15.98 -5.90
C ARG A 1017 -24.64 15.32 -4.84
N LEU A 1018 -25.22 14.18 -5.19
CA LEU A 1018 -25.90 13.29 -4.24
C LEU A 1018 -24.89 12.42 -3.49
N ALA A 1019 -24.94 12.45 -2.16
CA ALA A 1019 -24.07 11.68 -1.29
C ALA A 1019 -24.75 11.31 0.04
N GLN A 1020 -24.38 10.16 0.59
CA GLN A 1020 -24.68 9.72 1.97
C GLN A 1020 -23.96 10.63 2.97
N SER A 1021 -24.64 11.02 4.06
CA SER A 1021 -24.13 11.94 5.08
C SER A 1021 -24.00 11.29 6.48
N ARG A 1022 -22.99 11.73 7.25
CA ARG A 1022 -22.56 11.19 8.55
C ARG A 1022 -23.27 11.78 9.76
N VAL A 1023 -24.28 12.64 9.59
CA VAL A 1023 -24.94 13.45 10.65
C VAL A 1023 -24.40 14.88 10.73
N HIS A 1024 -24.73 15.69 9.73
CA HIS A 1024 -24.84 17.13 9.98
C HIS A 1024 -26.08 17.60 9.23
N ASP A 1025 -27.13 17.82 9.98
CA ASP A 1025 -28.08 18.87 9.65
C ASP A 1025 -27.53 20.13 10.35
N PRO A 1026 -26.79 21.00 9.64
CA PRO A 1026 -26.18 22.19 10.24
C PRO A 1026 -27.23 23.16 10.84
N ASP A 1027 -28.51 22.96 10.53
CA ASP A 1027 -29.62 23.82 10.94
C ASP A 1027 -30.37 23.28 12.18
N SER A 1028 -29.91 22.19 12.82
CA SER A 1028 -30.58 21.62 14.00
C SER A 1028 -30.15 22.30 15.32
N PRO A 1029 -31.07 22.93 16.09
CA PRO A 1029 -30.78 23.57 17.37
C PRO A 1029 -30.50 22.60 18.54
N LEU A 1030 -30.61 21.29 18.32
CA LEU A 1030 -30.54 20.25 19.36
C LEU A 1030 -29.10 19.83 19.75
N GLU A 1031 -28.07 20.51 19.25
CA GLU A 1031 -26.66 20.17 19.52
C GLU A 1031 -26.16 20.54 20.94
N GLU A 1032 -26.97 21.10 21.84
CA GLU A 1032 -26.48 21.50 23.16
C GLU A 1032 -26.38 20.38 24.22
N SER A 1033 -26.94 19.18 24.05
CA SER A 1033 -27.11 18.28 25.22
C SER A 1033 -26.76 16.78 25.15
N SER A 1034 -26.42 16.14 24.02
CA SER A 1034 -26.50 14.66 23.99
C SER A 1034 -25.31 13.85 23.42
N SER A 1035 -24.11 14.42 23.28
CA SER A 1035 -22.92 13.66 22.86
C SER A 1035 -21.95 13.39 24.03
N PRO A 1036 -21.88 12.15 24.57
CA PRO A 1036 -20.92 11.76 25.62
C PRO A 1036 -19.46 12.00 25.22
N LEU A 1037 -19.17 12.02 23.91
CA LEU A 1037 -17.82 12.19 23.38
C LEU A 1037 -17.41 13.66 23.23
N GLU A 1038 -18.36 14.56 22.98
CA GLU A 1038 -18.10 15.99 22.89
C GLU A 1038 -17.94 16.64 24.27
N TRP A 1039 -18.71 16.16 25.26
CA TRP A 1039 -18.46 16.44 26.68
C TRP A 1039 -17.07 15.95 27.14
N MET A 1040 -16.60 14.81 26.64
CA MET A 1040 -15.25 14.29 26.92
C MET A 1040 -14.12 15.14 26.33
N LEU A 1041 -14.35 15.83 25.21
CA LEU A 1041 -13.34 16.68 24.57
C LEU A 1041 -13.28 18.08 25.21
N ARG A 1042 -14.44 18.69 25.54
CA ARG A 1042 -14.50 20.06 26.08
C ARG A 1042 -13.98 20.19 27.52
N LYS A 1043 -14.17 19.20 28.40
CA LYS A 1043 -13.80 19.32 29.83
C LYS A 1043 -12.29 19.23 30.14
N SER A 1044 -11.44 19.06 29.13
CA SER A 1044 -9.98 19.06 29.30
C SER A 1044 -9.33 20.46 29.27
N GLN A 1045 -10.12 21.51 29.01
CA GLN A 1045 -9.63 22.87 28.76
C GLN A 1045 -9.61 23.81 30.00
N GLY A 1046 -10.16 23.41 31.15
CA GLY A 1046 -10.15 24.22 32.37
C GLY A 1046 -9.03 23.82 33.32
N GLY A 1047 -7.89 24.51 33.28
CA GLY A 1047 -6.80 24.31 34.25
C GLY A 1047 -5.54 25.07 33.84
N SER A 1048 -5.35 26.25 34.42
CA SER A 1048 -4.18 27.12 34.21
C SER A 1048 -2.89 26.42 34.65
N PHE A 1049 -1.81 26.61 33.88
CA PHE A 1049 -0.45 26.06 34.00
C PHE A 1049 -0.23 24.58 33.65
N SER A 1050 0.24 24.30 32.41
CA SER A 1050 0.92 23.04 32.07
C SER A 1050 1.67 23.15 30.73
N LEU A 1051 2.81 22.45 30.63
CA LEU A 1051 3.45 22.06 29.36
C LEU A 1051 2.38 21.71 28.31
N ARG A 1052 2.47 22.34 27.14
CA ARG A 1052 1.59 22.12 25.99
C ARG A 1052 1.64 20.66 25.55
N VAL A 1053 0.76 19.83 26.10
CA VAL A 1053 0.32 18.60 25.42
C VAL A 1053 -0.51 19.06 24.22
N PRO A 1054 -0.16 18.70 22.97
CA PRO A 1054 -0.95 19.11 21.83
C PRO A 1054 -2.34 18.46 21.95
N SER A 1055 -3.36 19.26 22.26
CA SER A 1055 -4.76 18.82 22.41
C SER A 1055 -5.56 18.95 21.10
N LYS A 1056 -4.90 18.86 19.94
CA LYS A 1056 -5.62 18.58 18.70
C LYS A 1056 -5.88 17.08 18.72
N SER A 1057 -7.15 16.67 18.86
CA SER A 1057 -7.52 15.28 18.63
C SER A 1057 -6.91 14.87 17.29
N VAL A 1058 -6.25 13.71 17.26
CA VAL A 1058 -5.66 13.15 16.04
C VAL A 1058 -6.73 12.96 14.95
N TRP A 1059 -7.99 12.88 15.39
CA TRP A 1059 -9.20 12.87 14.59
C TRP A 1059 -9.81 14.28 14.58
N PRO A 1060 -9.41 15.18 13.66
CA PRO A 1060 -10.39 16.16 13.22
C PRO A 1060 -11.51 15.34 12.60
N LEU A 1061 -12.71 15.34 13.21
CA LEU A 1061 -13.89 14.94 12.45
C LEU A 1061 -13.82 15.73 11.15
N SER A 1062 -13.66 15.00 10.05
CA SER A 1062 -13.56 15.59 8.73
C SER A 1062 -14.75 16.54 8.58
N LYS A 1063 -14.48 17.82 8.28
CA LYS A 1063 -15.55 18.78 7.96
C LYS A 1063 -16.43 18.30 6.80
N ASP A 1064 -15.94 17.35 6.01
CA ASP A 1064 -16.72 16.67 4.99
C ASP A 1064 -17.74 15.72 5.63
N PRO A 1065 -19.04 16.01 5.52
CA PRO A 1065 -20.09 15.20 6.12
C PRO A 1065 -20.29 13.86 5.40
N ARG A 1066 -19.59 13.57 4.30
CA ARG A 1066 -19.83 12.36 3.49
C ARG A 1066 -19.41 11.07 4.18
N VAL A 1067 -20.23 10.02 4.09
CA VAL A 1067 -19.87 8.66 4.52
C VAL A 1067 -18.73 8.13 3.64
N VAL A 1068 -17.59 7.77 4.25
CA VAL A 1068 -16.39 7.31 3.51
C VAL A 1068 -16.13 5.81 3.62
N SER A 1069 -16.90 5.12 4.46
CA SER A 1069 -16.68 3.72 4.80
C SER A 1069 -17.94 2.90 4.56
N LEU A 1070 -17.79 1.76 3.89
CA LEU A 1070 -18.89 0.86 3.58
C LEU A 1070 -19.47 0.28 4.87
N ASP A 1071 -18.60 -0.03 5.82
CA ASP A 1071 -19.01 -0.49 7.14
C ASP A 1071 -19.89 0.53 7.87
N GLN A 1072 -19.50 1.80 7.83
CA GLN A 1072 -20.28 2.89 8.40
C GLN A 1072 -21.66 2.96 7.75
N LEU A 1073 -21.70 2.87 6.42
CA LEU A 1073 -22.95 2.91 5.66
C LEU A 1073 -23.90 1.76 6.02
N TYR A 1074 -23.38 0.54 6.17
CA TYR A 1074 -24.17 -0.62 6.58
C TYR A 1074 -24.61 -0.54 8.04
N ALA A 1075 -23.78 0.01 8.94
CA ALA A 1075 -24.18 0.24 10.31
C ALA A 1075 -25.33 1.26 10.41
N GLN A 1076 -25.32 2.31 9.58
CA GLN A 1076 -26.46 3.22 9.45
C GLN A 1076 -27.69 2.52 8.85
N ALA A 1077 -27.51 1.70 7.81
CA ALA A 1077 -28.58 0.98 7.13
C ALA A 1077 -29.39 0.07 8.07
N VAL A 1078 -28.74 -0.57 9.06
CA VAL A 1078 -29.42 -1.40 10.06
C VAL A 1078 -30.45 -0.62 10.87
N PHE A 1079 -30.20 0.65 11.17
CA PHE A 1079 -31.19 1.48 11.86
C PHE A 1079 -32.17 2.16 10.90
N ALA A 1080 -31.71 2.53 9.69
CA ALA A 1080 -32.54 3.20 8.70
C ALA A 1080 -33.60 2.29 8.08
N ASP A 1081 -33.32 1.00 7.86
CA ASP A 1081 -34.24 0.06 7.21
C ASP A 1081 -35.61 -0.07 7.91
N PRO A 1082 -35.71 -0.36 9.23
CA PRO A 1082 -37.02 -0.50 9.89
C PRO A 1082 -37.79 0.82 9.92
N ILE A 1083 -37.12 1.96 10.13
CA ILE A 1083 -37.76 3.28 10.16
C ILE A 1083 -38.29 3.64 8.77
N PHE A 1084 -37.49 3.41 7.73
CA PHE A 1084 -37.90 3.64 6.35
C PHE A 1084 -39.03 2.70 5.93
N ARG A 1085 -38.99 1.43 6.35
CA ARG A 1085 -40.06 0.46 6.08
C ARG A 1085 -41.39 0.91 6.66
N LYS A 1086 -41.40 1.36 7.92
CA LYS A 1086 -42.59 1.93 8.56
C LYS A 1086 -43.12 3.12 7.77
N LYS A 1087 -42.23 4.02 7.33
CA LYS A 1087 -42.64 5.18 6.52
C LYS A 1087 -43.23 4.78 5.17
N VAL A 1088 -42.71 3.74 4.54
CA VAL A 1088 -43.22 3.18 3.28
C VAL A 1088 -44.60 2.52 3.47
N GLN A 1089 -44.84 1.89 4.62
CA GLN A 1089 -46.15 1.35 4.98
C GLN A 1089 -47.20 2.46 5.11
N GLU A 1090 -46.88 3.55 5.80
CA GLU A 1090 -47.75 4.74 5.92
C GLU A 1090 -48.11 5.31 4.54
N LEU A 1091 -47.10 5.53 3.68
CA LEU A 1091 -47.32 6.02 2.32
C LEU A 1091 -48.22 5.07 1.51
N ALA A 1092 -47.99 3.76 1.59
CA ALA A 1092 -48.80 2.78 0.86
C ALA A 1092 -50.25 2.73 1.38
N GLU A 1093 -50.48 2.88 2.69
CA GLU A 1093 -51.82 2.93 3.28
C GLU A 1093 -52.66 4.08 2.73
N GLU A 1094 -52.02 5.25 2.59
CA GLU A 1094 -52.66 6.48 2.16
C GLU A 1094 -52.86 6.57 0.65
N SER A 1095 -52.03 5.89 -0.14
CA SER A 1095 -52.05 5.96 -1.61
C SER A 1095 -52.50 4.65 -2.29
N ARG A 1096 -53.21 3.76 -1.58
CA ARG A 1096 -53.67 2.46 -2.11
C ARG A 1096 -52.52 1.61 -2.71
N GLY A 1097 -51.35 1.69 -2.09
CA GLY A 1097 -50.16 0.96 -2.50
C GLY A 1097 -50.23 -0.53 -2.17
N LEU A 1098 -49.68 -1.33 -3.07
CA LEU A 1098 -49.55 -2.78 -2.92
C LEU A 1098 -48.08 -3.18 -2.75
N PHE A 1099 -47.86 -4.33 -2.11
CA PHE A 1099 -46.56 -4.95 -1.98
C PHE A 1099 -46.54 -6.34 -2.65
N PRO A 1100 -45.43 -6.72 -3.30
CA PRO A 1100 -45.29 -8.08 -3.84
C PRO A 1100 -45.31 -9.10 -2.69
N ALA A 1101 -46.00 -10.22 -2.90
CA ALA A 1101 -46.21 -11.26 -1.91
C ALA A 1101 -45.68 -12.61 -2.38
N LEU A 1102 -45.51 -13.55 -1.43
CA LEU A 1102 -45.26 -14.95 -1.74
C LEU A 1102 -46.50 -15.56 -2.40
N PRO A 1103 -46.35 -16.28 -3.53
CA PRO A 1103 -47.49 -16.82 -4.26
C PRO A 1103 -48.22 -17.88 -3.43
N SER A 1104 -49.55 -17.80 -3.38
CA SER A 1104 -50.41 -18.82 -2.75
C SER A 1104 -50.52 -20.13 -3.54
N GLY A 1105 -49.99 -20.20 -4.78
CA GLY A 1105 -50.12 -21.36 -5.67
C GLY A 1105 -49.05 -21.45 -6.77
N SER A 1106 -49.18 -22.45 -7.67
CA SER A 1106 -48.17 -22.83 -8.68
C SER A 1106 -48.04 -21.90 -9.90
N GLU A 1107 -48.85 -20.85 -10.01
CA GLU A 1107 -48.85 -19.95 -11.17
C GLU A 1107 -47.80 -18.84 -11.05
N GLY A 1108 -46.99 -18.65 -12.09
CA GLY A 1108 -45.80 -17.78 -12.08
C GLY A 1108 -46.05 -16.27 -12.10
N LEU A 1109 -47.23 -15.79 -11.72
CA LEU A 1109 -47.55 -14.36 -11.61
C LEU A 1109 -47.20 -13.83 -10.20
N VAL A 1110 -46.72 -12.58 -10.13
CA VAL A 1110 -46.34 -11.95 -8.86
C VAL A 1110 -47.61 -11.43 -8.19
N GLU A 1111 -48.10 -12.15 -7.18
CA GLU A 1111 -49.21 -11.70 -6.35
C GLU A 1111 -48.81 -10.42 -5.60
N CYS A 1112 -49.72 -9.43 -5.56
CA CYS A 1112 -49.50 -8.18 -4.84
C CYS A 1112 -50.65 -7.97 -3.84
N ILE A 1113 -50.32 -7.65 -2.59
CA ILE A 1113 -51.28 -7.48 -1.50
C ILE A 1113 -51.34 -6.01 -1.11
N GLY A 1114 -52.53 -5.46 -0.91
CA GLY A 1114 -52.72 -4.09 -0.44
C GLY A 1114 -52.31 -3.95 1.02
N TRP A 1115 -51.56 -2.92 1.38
CA TRP A 1115 -51.09 -2.76 2.77
C TRP A 1115 -52.23 -2.61 3.78
N ARG A 1116 -53.35 -1.97 3.38
CA ARG A 1116 -54.53 -1.81 4.24
C ARG A 1116 -55.11 -3.17 4.67
N GLU A 1117 -55.17 -4.12 3.74
CA GLU A 1117 -55.65 -5.48 4.00
C GLU A 1117 -54.65 -6.25 4.87
N ALA A 1118 -53.35 -6.16 4.54
CA ALA A 1118 -52.30 -6.84 5.28
C ALA A 1118 -52.07 -6.29 6.70
N LYS A 1119 -52.44 -5.03 6.99
CA LYS A 1119 -52.31 -4.44 8.32
C LYS A 1119 -53.29 -5.06 9.32
N GLU A 1120 -54.43 -5.56 8.84
CA GLU A 1120 -55.48 -6.17 9.66
C GLU A 1120 -55.33 -7.71 9.74
N ASP A 1121 -54.59 -8.31 8.80
CA ASP A 1121 -54.39 -9.76 8.68
C ASP A 1121 -52.90 -10.13 8.78
N GLU A 1122 -52.53 -10.76 9.91
CA GLU A 1122 -51.15 -11.17 10.18
C GLU A 1122 -50.62 -12.21 9.19
N GLU A 1123 -51.47 -13.07 8.61
CA GLU A 1123 -51.06 -14.04 7.58
C GLU A 1123 -50.69 -13.32 6.28
N LEU A 1124 -51.52 -12.36 5.85
CA LEU A 1124 -51.22 -11.52 4.68
C LEU A 1124 -49.95 -10.68 4.91
N GLN A 1125 -49.76 -10.16 6.14
CA GLN A 1125 -48.56 -9.41 6.50
C GLN A 1125 -47.28 -10.25 6.36
N GLN A 1126 -47.31 -11.51 6.83
CA GLN A 1126 -46.16 -12.43 6.74
C GLN A 1126 -45.84 -12.85 5.30
N ARG A 1127 -46.82 -12.78 4.40
CA ARG A 1127 -46.63 -13.08 2.97
C ARG A 1127 -45.98 -11.94 2.19
N ILE A 1128 -45.99 -10.71 2.71
CA ILE A 1128 -45.38 -9.55 2.04
C ILE A 1128 -43.86 -9.74 1.93
N ARG A 1129 -43.36 -9.62 0.70
CA ARG A 1129 -41.95 -9.71 0.40
C ARG A 1129 -41.29 -8.33 0.41
N TRP A 1130 -40.64 -8.01 1.52
CA TRP A 1130 -39.83 -6.80 1.64
C TRP A 1130 -38.55 -6.89 0.81
N ALA A 1131 -38.08 -5.74 0.32
CA ALA A 1131 -36.78 -5.70 -0.35
C ALA A 1131 -35.68 -5.86 0.72
N PRO A 1132 -34.78 -6.87 0.61
CA PRO A 1132 -33.69 -7.02 1.55
C PRO A 1132 -32.67 -5.90 1.35
N MET A 1133 -31.97 -5.55 2.43
CA MET A 1133 -30.77 -4.73 2.34
C MET A 1133 -29.83 -5.28 1.26
N LYS A 1134 -29.23 -4.38 0.48
CA LYS A 1134 -28.29 -4.80 -0.57
C LYS A 1134 -27.18 -5.64 0.05
N SER A 1135 -26.83 -6.78 -0.55
CA SER A 1135 -25.69 -7.57 -0.06
C SER A 1135 -24.37 -6.83 -0.27
N VAL A 1136 -23.43 -7.03 0.65
CA VAL A 1136 -22.11 -6.35 0.64
C VAL A 1136 -21.38 -6.61 -0.69
N ASP A 1137 -21.43 -7.82 -1.24
CA ASP A 1137 -20.79 -8.15 -2.51
C ASP A 1137 -21.34 -7.33 -3.68
N ARG A 1138 -22.66 -7.17 -3.76
CA ARG A 1138 -23.30 -6.34 -4.80
C ARG A 1138 -23.03 -4.86 -4.59
N ALA A 1139 -22.96 -4.41 -3.34
CA ALA A 1139 -22.58 -3.03 -3.01
C ALA A 1139 -21.15 -2.72 -3.47
N VAL A 1140 -20.21 -3.62 -3.18
CA VAL A 1140 -18.82 -3.50 -3.62
C VAL A 1140 -18.72 -3.52 -5.15
N GLU A 1141 -19.37 -4.46 -5.83
CA GLU A 1141 -19.36 -4.54 -7.30
C GLU A 1141 -19.81 -3.21 -7.93
N LYS A 1142 -20.89 -2.63 -7.40
CA LYS A 1142 -21.42 -1.33 -7.84
C LYS A 1142 -20.47 -0.17 -7.52
N LEU A 1143 -19.83 -0.18 -6.35
CA LEU A 1143 -18.86 0.84 -5.96
C LEU A 1143 -17.64 0.85 -6.88
N VAL A 1144 -17.08 -0.33 -7.16
CA VAL A 1144 -15.89 -0.50 -8.02
C VAL A 1144 -16.19 -0.07 -9.45
N ARG A 1145 -17.35 -0.45 -10.00
CA ARG A 1145 -17.71 -0.17 -11.40
C ARG A 1145 -18.22 1.24 -11.63
N SER A 1146 -19.20 1.67 -10.85
CA SER A 1146 -20.01 2.87 -11.14
C SER A 1146 -19.57 4.11 -10.34
N TYR A 1147 -18.98 3.92 -9.16
CA TYR A 1147 -18.73 5.02 -8.21
C TYR A 1147 -17.26 5.26 -7.89
N ASN A 1148 -16.31 4.62 -8.57
CA ASN A 1148 -14.87 4.77 -8.33
C ASN A 1148 -14.49 4.53 -6.85
N ASN A 1149 -15.15 3.56 -6.21
CA ASN A 1149 -15.03 3.24 -4.78
C ASN A 1149 -15.50 4.35 -3.82
N ASP A 1150 -16.23 5.37 -4.30
CA ASP A 1150 -16.83 6.39 -3.44
C ASP A 1150 -18.11 5.84 -2.78
N VAL A 1151 -17.96 5.40 -1.52
CA VAL A 1151 -19.05 4.84 -0.71
C VAL A 1151 -20.22 5.80 -0.57
N SER A 1152 -19.96 7.11 -0.53
CA SER A 1152 -21.00 8.11 -0.33
C SER A 1152 -22.02 8.12 -1.47
N ARG A 1153 -21.69 7.60 -2.65
CA ARG A 1153 -22.57 7.57 -3.83
C ARG A 1153 -23.46 6.33 -3.89
N LEU A 1154 -23.36 5.41 -2.91
CA LEU A 1154 -24.20 4.22 -2.83
C LEU A 1154 -25.50 4.55 -2.07
N LEU A 1155 -26.56 4.86 -2.82
CA LEU A 1155 -27.82 5.39 -2.29
C LEU A 1155 -28.94 4.35 -2.10
N ASP A 1156 -28.68 3.10 -2.48
CA ASP A 1156 -29.71 2.04 -2.56
C ASP A 1156 -29.34 0.83 -1.68
N VAL A 1157 -28.63 1.06 -0.56
CA VAL A 1157 -28.36 0.00 0.43
C VAL A 1157 -29.66 -0.43 1.09
N VAL A 1158 -30.40 0.55 1.61
CA VAL A 1158 -31.79 0.42 2.04
C VAL A 1158 -32.67 0.85 0.87
N ARG A 1159 -33.60 -0.01 0.47
CA ARG A 1159 -34.53 0.26 -0.63
C ARG A 1159 -35.85 -0.46 -0.42
N GLN A 1160 -36.95 0.12 -0.89
CA GLN A 1160 -38.27 -0.49 -0.86
C GLN A 1160 -39.03 -0.21 -2.17
N CYS A 1161 -40.14 -0.90 -2.39
CA CYS A 1161 -40.95 -0.77 -3.59
C CYS A 1161 -42.44 -0.71 -3.22
N ILE A 1162 -43.18 0.24 -3.78
CA ILE A 1162 -44.64 0.28 -3.75
C ILE A 1162 -45.15 0.03 -5.17
N VAL A 1163 -46.11 -0.86 -5.31
CA VAL A 1163 -46.77 -1.21 -6.57
C VAL A 1163 -48.15 -0.56 -6.60
N PHE A 1164 -48.59 -0.11 -7.77
CA PHE A 1164 -49.88 0.54 -7.98
C PHE A 1164 -50.63 -0.10 -9.13
N GLU A 1165 -51.93 -0.34 -8.98
CA GLU A 1165 -52.78 -0.79 -10.10
C GLU A 1165 -52.89 0.29 -11.18
N GLN A 1166 -53.06 1.55 -10.75
CA GLN A 1166 -53.31 2.70 -11.62
C GLN A 1166 -52.17 3.71 -11.54
N LEU A 1167 -51.98 4.49 -12.60
CA LEU A 1167 -50.94 5.51 -12.67
C LEU A 1167 -51.29 6.72 -11.78
N GLU A 1168 -52.57 6.98 -11.60
CA GLU A 1168 -53.14 8.04 -10.79
C GLU A 1168 -52.75 7.86 -9.32
N ASP A 1169 -52.85 6.65 -8.78
CA ASP A 1169 -52.46 6.31 -7.40
C ASP A 1169 -50.94 6.50 -7.19
N LEU A 1170 -50.13 6.17 -8.20
CA LEU A 1170 -48.68 6.42 -8.18
C LEU A 1170 -48.39 7.93 -8.12
N CYS A 1171 -49.12 8.73 -8.90
CA CYS A 1171 -49.00 10.18 -8.89
C CYS A 1171 -49.43 10.76 -7.52
N GLU A 1172 -50.52 10.26 -6.94
CA GLU A 1172 -51.03 10.63 -5.61
C GLU A 1172 -50.02 10.31 -4.50
N CYS A 1173 -49.36 9.15 -4.60
CA CYS A 1173 -48.28 8.76 -3.70
C CYS A 1173 -47.10 9.74 -3.82
N LEU A 1174 -46.68 10.08 -5.06
CA LEU A 1174 -45.58 11.01 -5.29
C LEU A 1174 -45.86 12.41 -4.72
N GLU A 1175 -47.09 12.92 -4.86
CA GLU A 1175 -47.53 14.18 -4.25
C GLU A 1175 -47.40 14.13 -2.73
N ARG A 1176 -47.79 13.01 -2.10
CA ARG A 1176 -47.63 12.82 -0.65
C ARG A 1176 -46.18 12.82 -0.22
N ILE A 1177 -45.28 12.11 -0.91
CA ILE A 1177 -43.86 12.11 -0.49
C ILE A 1177 -43.24 13.51 -0.61
N LEU A 1178 -43.71 14.33 -1.56
CA LEU A 1178 -43.25 15.73 -1.70
C LEU A 1178 -43.86 16.66 -0.65
N GLY A 1179 -45.04 16.34 -0.13
CA GLY A 1179 -45.72 17.10 0.93
C GLY A 1179 -45.38 16.67 2.36
N ASP A 1180 -44.70 15.52 2.54
CA ASP A 1180 -44.41 14.95 3.86
C ASP A 1180 -43.22 15.67 4.55
N PRO A 1181 -43.42 16.28 5.73
CA PRO A 1181 -42.37 17.04 6.41
C PRO A 1181 -41.23 16.17 6.97
N GLU A 1182 -41.43 14.86 7.13
CA GLU A 1182 -40.41 13.92 7.59
C GLU A 1182 -39.55 13.39 6.43
N ILE A 1183 -39.93 13.66 5.18
CA ILE A 1183 -39.25 13.16 3.99
C ILE A 1183 -38.48 14.30 3.31
N VAL A 1184 -37.17 14.12 3.16
CA VAL A 1184 -36.35 15.01 2.35
C VAL A 1184 -36.01 14.31 1.04
N VAL A 1185 -36.66 14.71 -0.04
CA VAL A 1185 -36.41 14.15 -1.38
C VAL A 1185 -35.10 14.70 -1.92
N MET A 1186 -34.19 13.80 -2.27
CA MET A 1186 -32.86 14.13 -2.78
C MET A 1186 -32.80 14.12 -4.30
N ARG A 1187 -33.49 13.16 -4.93
CA ARG A 1187 -33.54 13.00 -6.39
C ARG A 1187 -34.67 12.07 -6.79
N ILE A 1188 -35.40 12.44 -7.83
CA ILE A 1188 -36.33 11.53 -8.51
C ILE A 1188 -35.74 11.12 -9.86
N LYS A 1189 -35.85 9.82 -10.19
CA LYS A 1189 -35.54 9.27 -11.51
C LYS A 1189 -36.87 8.89 -12.16
N ASN A 1190 -37.37 9.74 -13.05
CA ASN A 1190 -38.59 9.45 -13.79
C ASN A 1190 -38.26 8.64 -15.05
N ARG A 1191 -38.44 7.31 -15.01
CA ARG A 1191 -38.32 6.45 -16.21
C ARG A 1191 -39.66 6.23 -16.92
N LEU A 1192 -40.74 6.81 -16.39
CA LEU A 1192 -42.02 6.95 -17.07
C LEU A 1192 -42.07 8.22 -17.94
N ASP A 1193 -40.98 8.99 -18.04
CA ASP A 1193 -40.96 10.11 -18.97
C ASP A 1193 -41.00 9.59 -20.43
N PRO A 1194 -41.85 10.16 -21.31
CA PRO A 1194 -41.89 9.77 -22.73
C PRO A 1194 -40.55 9.93 -23.45
N SER A 1195 -39.70 10.87 -23.02
CA SER A 1195 -38.36 11.10 -23.56
C SER A 1195 -37.29 10.11 -23.04
N PHE A 1196 -37.62 9.26 -22.07
CA PHE A 1196 -36.69 8.30 -21.49
C PHE A 1196 -36.34 7.16 -22.46
N ASP A 1197 -35.04 6.96 -22.75
CA ASP A 1197 -34.56 5.86 -23.57
C ASP A 1197 -34.57 4.52 -22.80
N ALA A 1198 -35.63 3.74 -22.99
CA ALA A 1198 -35.83 2.43 -22.38
C ALA A 1198 -34.74 1.40 -22.72
N ARG A 1199 -33.96 1.61 -23.80
CA ARG A 1199 -32.82 0.74 -24.13
C ARG A 1199 -31.73 0.80 -23.06
N THR A 1200 -31.67 1.88 -22.28
CA THR A 1200 -30.69 2.01 -21.19
C THR A 1200 -30.98 1.08 -20.02
N THR A 1201 -32.24 0.67 -19.82
CA THR A 1201 -32.67 -0.22 -18.72
C THR A 1201 -33.19 -1.57 -19.19
N GLY A 1202 -33.03 -1.90 -20.49
CA GLY A 1202 -33.58 -3.13 -21.06
C GLY A 1202 -35.10 -3.16 -21.09
N GLY A 1203 -35.76 -1.99 -21.10
CA GLY A 1203 -37.22 -1.85 -21.11
C GLY A 1203 -37.81 -1.40 -19.77
N TYR A 1204 -37.09 -1.57 -18.66
CA TYR A 1204 -37.64 -1.31 -17.32
C TYR A 1204 -38.00 0.17 -17.10
N ARG A 1205 -39.21 0.42 -16.60
CA ARG A 1205 -39.75 1.74 -16.26
C ARG A 1205 -40.33 1.77 -14.85
N ASP A 1206 -39.99 2.81 -14.10
CA ASP A 1206 -40.38 3.09 -12.72
C ASP A 1206 -40.17 4.58 -12.41
N VAL A 1207 -40.70 5.04 -11.27
CA VAL A 1207 -40.30 6.31 -10.65
C VAL A 1207 -39.49 5.95 -9.40
N ALA A 1208 -38.17 6.19 -9.44
CA ALA A 1208 -37.30 5.88 -8.30
C ALA A 1208 -36.91 7.16 -7.55
N VAL A 1209 -37.32 7.25 -6.29
CA VAL A 1209 -37.10 8.39 -5.40
C VAL A 1209 -35.95 8.06 -4.45
N ASN A 1210 -34.91 8.89 -4.42
CA ASN A 1210 -33.87 8.84 -3.41
C ASN A 1210 -34.25 9.88 -2.35
N LEU A 1211 -34.43 9.47 -1.10
CA LEU A 1211 -34.94 10.32 -0.04
C LEU A 1211 -34.26 10.02 1.31
N ARG A 1212 -34.41 10.93 2.26
CA ARG A 1212 -34.01 10.74 3.67
C ARG A 1212 -35.24 10.81 4.55
N VAL A 1213 -35.30 9.98 5.59
CA VAL A 1213 -36.32 10.06 6.64
C VAL A 1213 -35.74 10.81 7.83
N VAL A 1214 -36.24 12.01 8.08
CA VAL A 1214 -35.71 12.95 9.08
C VAL A 1214 -36.73 13.14 10.19
N THR A 1215 -36.66 12.27 11.19
CA THR A 1215 -37.46 12.32 12.42
C THR A 1215 -36.55 12.59 13.61
N GLU A 1216 -37.12 12.91 14.77
CA GLU A 1216 -36.35 13.02 16.02
C GLU A 1216 -35.58 11.72 16.29
N ARG A 1217 -36.22 10.57 16.10
CA ARG A 1217 -35.58 9.26 16.28
C ARG A 1217 -34.41 9.03 15.32
N THR A 1218 -34.52 9.39 14.03
CA THR A 1218 -33.39 9.22 13.10
C THR A 1218 -32.24 10.18 13.41
N ARG A 1219 -32.52 11.35 14.01
CA ARG A 1219 -31.49 12.26 14.53
C ARG A 1219 -30.77 11.67 15.75
N GLU A 1220 -31.50 11.17 16.74
CA GLU A 1220 -30.93 10.52 17.94
C GLU A 1220 -29.99 9.35 17.58
N LEU A 1221 -30.44 8.50 16.65
CA LEU A 1221 -29.68 7.35 16.18
C LEU A 1221 -28.50 7.72 15.27
N GLY A 1222 -28.44 8.98 14.81
CA GLY A 1222 -27.42 9.46 13.90
C GLY A 1222 -27.53 8.87 12.49
N VAL A 1223 -28.76 8.66 12.00
CA VAL A 1223 -29.04 8.09 10.67
C VAL A 1223 -29.93 8.98 9.79
N ALA A 1224 -30.31 10.17 10.26
CA ALA A 1224 -31.07 11.15 9.46
C ALA A 1224 -30.38 11.56 8.13
N GLY A 1225 -29.05 11.39 8.04
CA GLY A 1225 -28.27 11.61 6.82
C GLY A 1225 -28.28 10.44 5.82
N HIS A 1226 -28.89 9.30 6.17
CA HIS A 1226 -28.92 8.10 5.34
C HIS A 1226 -29.96 8.23 4.23
N VAL A 1227 -29.51 8.05 2.99
CA VAL A 1227 -30.37 8.07 1.79
C VAL A 1227 -30.86 6.65 1.51
N CYS A 1228 -32.18 6.53 1.39
CA CYS A 1228 -32.90 5.33 0.97
C CYS A 1228 -33.42 5.49 -0.47
N GLU A 1229 -33.65 4.37 -1.18
CA GLU A 1229 -34.30 4.36 -2.50
C GLU A 1229 -35.72 3.77 -2.41
N LEU A 1230 -36.74 4.56 -2.76
CA LEU A 1230 -38.12 4.09 -2.93
C LEU A 1230 -38.43 3.96 -4.41
N GLN A 1231 -38.84 2.77 -4.86
CA GLN A 1231 -39.32 2.55 -6.23
C GLN A 1231 -40.85 2.56 -6.25
N LEU A 1232 -41.43 3.37 -7.14
CA LEU A 1232 -42.86 3.38 -7.42
C LEU A 1232 -43.09 2.73 -8.79
N LEU A 1233 -43.85 1.65 -8.83
CA LEU A 1233 -44.09 0.85 -10.03
C LEU A 1233 -45.59 0.69 -10.30
N VAL A 1234 -45.96 0.70 -11.57
CA VAL A 1234 -47.28 0.23 -12.02
C VAL A 1234 -47.27 -1.30 -12.08
N LYS A 1235 -48.36 -1.96 -11.68
CA LYS A 1235 -48.46 -3.43 -11.54
C LYS A 1235 -48.09 -4.17 -12.80
N GLY A 1236 -48.56 -3.72 -13.97
CA GLY A 1236 -48.18 -4.34 -15.24
C GLY A 1236 -46.66 -4.41 -15.47
N PHE A 1237 -45.89 -3.42 -15.01
CA PHE A 1237 -44.43 -3.45 -15.09
C PHE A 1237 -43.79 -4.38 -14.05
N MET A 1238 -44.43 -4.56 -12.89
CA MET A 1238 -44.02 -5.54 -11.88
C MET A 1238 -44.26 -6.97 -12.37
N ASP A 1239 -45.38 -7.23 -13.04
CA ASP A 1239 -45.71 -8.56 -13.58
C ASP A 1239 -44.70 -9.03 -14.63
N LEU A 1240 -44.16 -8.11 -15.43
CA LEU A 1240 -43.07 -8.39 -16.38
C LEU A 1240 -41.73 -8.68 -15.69
N ARG A 1241 -41.58 -8.37 -14.41
CA ARG A 1241 -40.33 -8.53 -13.63
C ARG A 1241 -40.14 -9.98 -13.16
N THR A 1242 -40.12 -10.91 -14.10
CA THR A 1242 -39.85 -12.33 -13.83
C THR A 1242 -38.41 -12.55 -13.33
N THR A 1243 -38.19 -13.63 -12.57
CA THR A 1243 -36.85 -14.01 -12.09
C THR A 1243 -35.85 -14.19 -13.24
N GLU A 1244 -36.27 -14.80 -14.34
CA GLU A 1244 -35.45 -14.99 -15.55
C GLU A 1244 -35.24 -13.67 -16.33
N GLY A 1245 -36.25 -12.82 -16.41
CA GLY A 1245 -36.10 -11.44 -16.91
C GLY A 1245 -35.05 -10.66 -16.13
N HIS A 1246 -35.09 -10.74 -14.80
CA HIS A 1246 -34.10 -10.09 -13.93
C HIS A 1246 -32.68 -10.65 -14.15
N LYS A 1247 -32.51 -11.96 -14.26
CA LYS A 1247 -31.21 -12.58 -14.56
C LYS A 1247 -30.63 -12.08 -15.89
N ARG A 1248 -31.46 -12.02 -16.95
CA ARG A 1248 -31.06 -11.49 -18.26
C ARG A 1248 -30.71 -10.01 -18.21
N TYR A 1249 -31.48 -9.20 -17.48
CA TYR A 1249 -31.17 -7.79 -17.22
C TYR A 1249 -29.83 -7.62 -16.47
N VAL A 1250 -29.57 -8.43 -15.44
CA VAL A 1250 -28.30 -8.39 -14.71
C VAL A 1250 -27.13 -8.75 -15.64
N ALA A 1251 -27.27 -9.78 -16.47
CA ALA A 1251 -26.26 -10.15 -17.47
C ALA A 1251 -26.03 -9.03 -18.49
N TYR A 1252 -27.11 -8.41 -18.98
CA TYR A 1252 -27.09 -7.27 -19.89
C TYR A 1252 -26.31 -6.09 -19.32
N ARG A 1253 -26.64 -5.67 -18.09
CA ARG A 1253 -25.98 -4.58 -17.38
C ARG A 1253 -24.51 -4.88 -17.13
N ASN A 1254 -24.19 -6.11 -16.71
CA ASN A 1254 -22.81 -6.52 -16.45
C ASN A 1254 -21.94 -6.51 -17.72
N LEU A 1255 -22.49 -6.92 -18.87
CA LEU A 1255 -21.80 -6.83 -20.16
C LEU A 1255 -21.58 -5.39 -20.62
N ARG A 1256 -22.49 -4.46 -20.27
CA ARG A 1256 -22.34 -3.01 -20.55
C ARG A 1256 -21.33 -2.30 -19.66
N CYS A 1257 -20.91 -2.95 -18.56
CA CYS A 1257 -19.94 -2.42 -17.60
C CYS A 1257 -20.44 -1.16 -16.86
N GLU A 1258 -21.75 -1.11 -16.59
CA GLU A 1258 -22.41 -0.03 -15.85
C GLU A 1258 -22.36 -0.20 -14.33
#